data_AF-A0A9P9CWT9-F1
#
_entry.id   AF-A0A9P9CWT9-F1
#
_cell.length_a   1.000
_cell.length_b   1.000
_cell.length_c   1.000
_cell.angle_alpha   90.00
_cell.angle_beta   90.00
_cell.angle_gamma   90.00
#
_symmetry.space_group_name_H-M   'P 1'
#
loop_
_entity.id
_entity.type
_entity.pdbx_description
1 polymer ?
#
loop_
_entity_poly.entity_id
_entity_poly.type
_entity_poly.pdbx_seq_one_letter_code
_entity_poly.pdbx_strand_id
1 'polypeptide(L)'
;MALSFGVLLAFVCAATAVSTGARHGTYTAPKSTFEVYGRDLDGHHGHGHTHYTRASVKTWVPPKVFEVYDRDRGLSRRHGAMNVNVDTGADDRRAAVIDFVQNHGKGGGSGSSFTTEQAGDAEDMQWYSTWKGPHNSSVTYVRQQYAKIPVVNTLANVGMNGKGEVTSYSSSFVPMKKASSFAAGSGGGGYNTTPKLTPAEASARALKELGGRRDDKIEPKLNFFAAEDGLKLTHAVRLRLDNGHLVDAYINAEDGQMHGLVDYTFALNMRVVPFQDKDITEGYELLSDVEDFGASPHGWMASGNVGLRPDATSGNNVIVVAALKGFEDASIEKLDAAALNSSSPGVFDYPVNLDADPSSTKNRRAAEANVFYLTNMAHDLLFRYGFTSDAFNFEMVSDANGGMDPVIASVQANNDDRDNAFMTTSPDQQLSHMTLLLWTPKNASQPLIDCSFDNSIVLHEFAHGLTGRMTGGGTAQCLNSVEAAGMGEGWSDAFANWVWQTKQTEFMDMTVGDYAGDSKGGIRTFPYSTNKTTNPHTFSELKDLEEPHAVGEIWAQALHNVHANLVHDFGRAHDALTNRTATTDTPSSCPCEPTFLDARNAWILADKNRYDGAHLCSIWAGFAHIGLGFGATPAFKNSFRVPKKCSAPAPADPSLATPSPAKHQIAAVQQPAADDQFVVYHRPKVLPLAWPVPNA
;
A
#
# COMPACT_ATOMS: atom_id res chain seq x y z
N MET A 1 0.58 10.95 16.45
CA MET A 1 0.46 9.93 15.38
C MET A 1 1.82 9.47 14.86
N ALA A 2 2.47 10.15 13.89
CA ALA A 2 3.81 9.72 13.42
C ALA A 2 4.85 9.71 14.56
N LEU A 3 4.72 10.67 15.49
CA LEU A 3 5.46 10.66 16.74
C LEU A 3 5.20 9.37 17.51
N SER A 4 3.94 8.99 17.79
CA SER A 4 3.55 7.79 18.54
C SER A 4 4.10 6.49 17.96
N PHE A 5 4.14 6.36 16.62
CA PHE A 5 4.72 5.19 15.94
C PHE A 5 6.26 5.18 16.04
N GLY A 6 6.92 6.31 15.76
CA GLY A 6 8.39 6.40 15.91
C GLY A 6 8.85 6.33 17.36
N VAL A 7 7.99 6.73 18.28
CA VAL A 7 8.07 6.56 19.73
C VAL A 7 7.97 5.06 20.02
N LEU A 8 6.89 4.36 19.67
CA LEU A 8 6.72 2.90 19.90
C LEU A 8 7.98 2.11 19.61
N LEU A 9 8.61 2.39 18.47
CA LEU A 9 9.76 1.66 17.98
C LEU A 9 11.09 2.09 18.58
N ALA A 10 11.24 3.37 18.93
CA ALA A 10 12.29 3.79 19.85
C ALA A 10 12.08 3.26 21.29
N PHE A 11 10.91 2.65 21.58
CA PHE A 11 10.53 2.17 22.90
C PHE A 11 10.60 0.67 23.14
N VAL A 12 10.74 -0.16 22.12
CA VAL A 12 10.77 -1.60 22.38
C VAL A 12 12.19 -2.08 22.71
N CYS A 13 12.37 -2.56 23.93
CA CYS A 13 13.51 -2.45 24.86
C CYS A 13 14.86 -3.15 24.50
N ALA A 14 15.73 -2.67 23.62
CA ALA A 14 17.00 -3.36 23.34
C ALA A 14 18.17 -2.92 24.26
N ALA A 15 19.02 -3.87 24.68
CA ALA A 15 20.10 -3.64 25.64
C ALA A 15 21.33 -2.95 25.03
N THR A 16 21.83 -1.87 25.63
CA THR A 16 23.22 -1.42 25.41
C THR A 16 24.18 -2.31 26.19
N ALA A 17 24.96 -3.14 25.50
CA ALA A 17 26.12 -3.80 26.07
C ALA A 17 27.14 -2.73 26.51
N VAL A 18 27.21 -2.46 27.82
CA VAL A 18 28.34 -1.74 28.42
C VAL A 18 29.55 -2.64 28.29
N SER A 19 30.40 -2.43 27.28
CA SER A 19 31.72 -3.05 27.27
C SER A 19 32.55 -2.42 28.37
N THR A 20 32.77 -3.21 29.42
CA THR A 20 33.76 -2.94 30.44
C THR A 20 35.14 -2.90 29.78
N GLY A 21 35.92 -1.88 30.11
CA GLY A 21 37.22 -1.64 29.49
C GLY A 21 38.17 -2.83 29.62
N ALA A 22 38.68 -3.30 28.47
CA ALA A 22 39.85 -4.18 28.40
C ALA A 22 40.70 -3.85 27.16
N ARG A 23 41.77 -3.09 27.44
CA ARG A 23 43.12 -3.06 26.83
C ARG A 23 43.31 -3.40 25.34
N HIS A 24 43.85 -2.40 24.64
CA HIS A 24 44.78 -2.44 23.50
C HIS A 24 45.08 -3.78 22.82
N GLY A 25 44.68 -3.88 21.55
CA GLY A 25 45.27 -4.76 20.55
C GLY A 25 45.10 -4.14 19.16
N THR A 26 46.19 -3.61 18.60
CA THR A 26 46.25 -3.04 17.24
C THR A 26 46.12 -4.14 16.18
N TYR A 27 45.14 -4.03 15.29
CA TYR A 27 45.15 -4.72 14.00
C TYR A 27 44.88 -3.72 12.88
N THR A 28 45.88 -3.54 12.01
CA THR A 28 45.85 -2.70 10.81
C THR A 28 45.17 -3.44 9.66
N ALA A 29 44.17 -2.82 9.03
CA ALA A 29 43.63 -3.21 7.72
C ALA A 29 43.94 -2.09 6.68
N PRO A 30 44.11 -2.44 5.39
CA PRO A 30 44.73 -1.56 4.39
C PRO A 30 43.77 -0.50 3.83
N LYS A 31 44.38 0.64 3.47
CA LYS A 31 43.77 1.82 2.84
C LYS A 31 43.28 1.51 1.42
N SER A 32 42.08 1.98 1.09
CA SER A 32 41.73 2.42 -0.26
C SER A 32 41.04 3.79 -0.18
N THR A 33 41.60 4.72 -0.94
CA THR A 33 41.30 6.15 -1.03
C THR A 33 40.08 6.42 -1.90
N PHE A 34 39.14 7.24 -1.42
CA PHE A 34 38.14 7.92 -2.26
C PHE A 34 38.46 9.42 -2.32
N GLU A 35 38.65 9.93 -3.53
CA GLU A 35 38.79 11.36 -3.83
C GLU A 35 37.42 12.04 -3.88
N VAL A 36 37.31 13.18 -3.19
CA VAL A 36 36.15 14.07 -3.19
C VAL A 36 36.41 15.20 -4.19
N TYR A 37 35.48 15.42 -5.14
CA TYR A 37 35.40 16.67 -5.90
C TYR A 37 34.09 17.37 -5.57
N GLY A 38 34.18 18.45 -4.77
CA GLY A 38 33.11 19.42 -4.60
C GLY A 38 33.13 20.48 -5.70
N ARG A 39 31.96 21.00 -6.07
CA ARG A 39 31.85 22.25 -6.82
C ARG A 39 30.58 23.00 -6.42
N ASP A 40 30.79 24.11 -5.70
CA ASP A 40 29.83 25.20 -5.53
C ASP A 40 29.56 25.90 -6.87
N LEU A 41 28.32 26.37 -7.09
CA LEU A 41 28.04 27.62 -7.81
C LEU A 41 26.69 28.22 -7.33
N ASP A 42 26.79 29.45 -6.83
CA ASP A 42 25.71 30.36 -6.45
C ASP A 42 24.92 30.94 -7.65
N GLY A 43 23.63 31.22 -7.41
CA GLY A 43 22.98 32.51 -7.70
C GLY A 43 22.38 32.77 -9.09
N HIS A 44 21.04 32.91 -9.16
CA HIS A 44 20.36 34.14 -9.61
C HIS A 44 18.81 34.06 -9.53
N HIS A 45 18.20 35.16 -9.08
CA HIS A 45 16.76 35.40 -8.97
C HIS A 45 16.07 35.64 -10.33
N GLY A 46 14.81 35.21 -10.44
CA GLY A 46 13.87 35.64 -11.48
C GLY A 46 12.42 35.30 -11.13
N HIS A 47 11.60 36.33 -10.91
CA HIS A 47 10.16 36.23 -10.68
C HIS A 47 9.41 35.80 -11.95
N GLY A 48 8.44 34.88 -11.82
CA GLY A 48 7.51 34.51 -12.89
C GLY A 48 6.26 33.85 -12.33
N HIS A 49 5.13 34.53 -12.44
CA HIS A 49 3.80 34.03 -12.07
C HIS A 49 3.44 32.78 -12.91
N THR A 50 2.90 31.73 -12.28
CA THR A 50 2.40 30.55 -12.99
C THR A 50 0.99 30.20 -12.52
N HIS A 51 0.04 30.19 -13.45
CA HIS A 51 -1.34 29.74 -13.26
C HIS A 51 -1.38 28.21 -13.14
N TYR A 52 -2.07 27.68 -12.12
CA TYR A 52 -2.33 26.24 -11.98
C TYR A 52 -3.69 25.89 -12.59
N THR A 53 -3.68 25.16 -13.71
CA THR A 53 -4.85 24.43 -14.21
C THR A 53 -4.72 22.95 -13.82
N ARG A 54 -5.70 22.46 -13.05
CA ARG A 54 -5.84 21.07 -12.60
C ARG A 54 -6.15 20.18 -13.81
N ALA A 55 -5.23 19.32 -14.22
CA ALA A 55 -5.46 18.33 -15.27
C ALA A 55 -6.07 17.06 -14.66
N SER A 56 -7.34 16.79 -14.97
CA SER A 56 -7.99 15.52 -14.71
C SER A 56 -7.46 14.47 -15.68
N VAL A 57 -6.80 13.42 -15.19
CA VAL A 57 -6.45 12.23 -15.99
C VAL A 57 -7.74 11.44 -16.23
N LYS A 58 -8.34 11.60 -17.42
CA LYS A 58 -9.44 10.75 -17.88
C LYS A 58 -8.85 9.49 -18.49
N THR A 59 -9.10 8.33 -17.87
CA THR A 59 -8.82 7.02 -18.45
C THR A 59 -9.76 6.76 -19.61
N TRP A 60 -9.24 6.79 -20.84
CA TRP A 60 -10.00 6.46 -22.05
C TRP A 60 -10.11 4.93 -22.23
N VAL A 61 -11.31 4.44 -22.53
CA VAL A 61 -11.59 3.04 -22.86
C VAL A 61 -11.92 2.94 -24.35
N PRO A 62 -11.13 2.20 -25.17
CA PRO A 62 -11.46 2.02 -26.58
C PRO A 62 -12.75 1.20 -26.78
N PRO A 63 -13.53 1.47 -27.85
CA PRO A 63 -14.65 0.61 -28.23
C PRO A 63 -14.12 -0.77 -28.66
N LYS A 64 -14.52 -1.82 -27.94
CA LYS A 64 -14.17 -3.22 -28.25
C LYS A 64 -15.16 -3.78 -29.29
N VAL A 65 -14.68 -4.07 -30.50
CA VAL A 65 -15.38 -4.97 -31.43
C VAL A 65 -14.70 -6.33 -31.36
N PHE A 66 -15.40 -7.32 -30.83
CA PHE A 66 -15.00 -8.73 -30.91
C PHE A 66 -15.91 -9.41 -31.94
N GLU A 67 -15.33 -9.89 -33.03
CA GLU A 67 -16.03 -10.82 -33.94
C GLU A 67 -15.41 -12.21 -33.79
N VAL A 68 -16.23 -13.18 -33.38
CA VAL A 68 -15.86 -14.60 -33.31
C VAL A 68 -16.40 -15.29 -34.56
N TYR A 69 -15.52 -15.91 -35.33
CA TYR A 69 -15.88 -16.69 -36.50
C TYR A 69 -16.49 -18.04 -36.08
N ASP A 70 -17.81 -18.20 -36.27
CA ASP A 70 -18.53 -19.45 -36.06
C ASP A 70 -18.66 -20.21 -37.40
N ARG A 71 -18.11 -21.43 -37.45
CA ARG A 71 -18.11 -22.30 -38.64
C ARG A 71 -19.51 -22.82 -38.99
N ASP A 72 -20.45 -22.85 -38.05
CA ASP A 72 -21.75 -23.50 -38.22
C ASP A 72 -22.86 -22.54 -38.67
N ARG A 73 -22.60 -21.23 -38.70
CA ARG A 73 -23.52 -20.18 -39.19
C ARG A 73 -22.98 -19.40 -40.37
N GLY A 74 -22.47 -20.12 -41.38
CA GLY A 74 -21.88 -19.56 -42.60
C GLY A 74 -22.46 -18.21 -43.02
N LEU A 75 -21.56 -17.26 -43.31
CA LEU A 75 -21.87 -15.92 -43.82
C LEU A 75 -23.10 -15.93 -44.73
N SER A 76 -24.22 -15.44 -44.20
CA SER A 76 -25.34 -15.00 -45.03
C SER A 76 -24.90 -13.71 -45.73
N ARG A 77 -24.05 -13.87 -46.75
CA ARG A 77 -23.70 -13.02 -47.89
C ARG A 77 -22.23 -13.20 -48.26
N ARG A 78 -21.99 -13.92 -49.36
CA ARG A 78 -20.70 -14.11 -50.04
C ARG A 78 -19.84 -12.83 -50.02
N HIS A 79 -18.86 -12.75 -49.13
CA HIS A 79 -17.71 -11.85 -49.22
C HIS A 79 -16.49 -12.76 -49.01
N GLY A 80 -15.57 -12.77 -49.98
CA GLY A 80 -14.62 -13.86 -50.18
C GLY A 80 -13.73 -14.17 -48.96
N ALA A 81 -13.58 -15.46 -48.64
CA ALA A 81 -12.58 -15.91 -47.70
C ALA A 81 -11.17 -15.58 -48.24
N MET A 82 -10.42 -14.74 -47.52
CA MET A 82 -9.02 -14.48 -47.86
C MET A 82 -8.18 -15.66 -47.36
N ASN A 83 -7.70 -16.48 -48.29
CA ASN A 83 -6.60 -17.41 -48.02
C ASN A 83 -5.29 -16.63 -48.16
N VAL A 84 -4.65 -16.29 -47.05
CA VAL A 84 -3.27 -15.81 -47.11
C VAL A 84 -2.40 -17.04 -47.38
N ASN A 85 -2.04 -17.25 -48.64
CA ASN A 85 -1.35 -18.46 -49.06
C ASN A 85 -0.04 -18.63 -48.27
N VAL A 86 0.07 -19.74 -47.54
CA VAL A 86 1.19 -20.02 -46.62
C VAL A 86 2.50 -20.38 -47.35
N ASP A 87 2.49 -20.34 -48.69
CA ASP A 87 3.65 -20.58 -49.57
C ASP A 87 4.21 -19.32 -50.25
N THR A 88 3.64 -18.13 -50.04
CA THR A 88 4.19 -16.88 -50.61
C THR A 88 5.33 -16.28 -49.77
N GLY A 89 6.15 -15.41 -50.38
CA GLY A 89 7.25 -14.71 -49.70
C GLY A 89 6.77 -13.86 -48.51
N ALA A 90 7.67 -13.55 -47.58
CA ALA A 90 7.31 -12.85 -46.34
C ALA A 90 6.68 -11.46 -46.55
N ASP A 91 7.10 -10.74 -47.60
CA ASP A 91 6.59 -9.39 -47.89
C ASP A 91 5.19 -9.41 -48.49
N ASP A 92 4.85 -10.41 -49.32
CA ASP A 92 3.49 -10.59 -49.86
C ASP A 92 2.47 -10.87 -48.74
N ARG A 93 2.89 -11.61 -47.70
CA ARG A 93 2.04 -11.88 -46.53
C ARG A 93 1.80 -10.64 -45.68
N ARG A 94 2.82 -9.79 -45.50
CA ARG A 94 2.69 -8.53 -44.77
C ARG A 94 1.71 -7.60 -45.48
N ALA A 95 1.83 -7.47 -46.80
CA ALA A 95 0.93 -6.66 -47.62
C ALA A 95 -0.52 -7.20 -47.57
N ALA A 96 -0.71 -8.52 -47.66
CA ALA A 96 -2.04 -9.14 -47.56
C ALA A 96 -2.69 -8.90 -46.19
N VAL A 97 -1.92 -8.95 -45.10
CA VAL A 97 -2.45 -8.64 -43.75
C VAL A 97 -2.82 -7.17 -43.62
N ILE A 98 -2.00 -6.25 -44.14
CA ILE A 98 -2.32 -4.81 -44.11
C ILE A 98 -3.60 -4.53 -44.91
N ASP A 99 -3.73 -5.11 -46.11
CA ASP A 99 -4.94 -5.00 -46.93
C ASP A 99 -6.17 -5.59 -46.20
N PHE A 100 -6.03 -6.74 -45.54
CA PHE A 100 -7.09 -7.33 -44.73
C PHE A 100 -7.54 -6.36 -43.61
N VAL A 101 -6.59 -5.80 -42.84
CA VAL A 101 -6.89 -4.86 -41.74
C VAL A 101 -7.52 -3.58 -42.26
N GLN A 102 -7.05 -3.03 -43.39
CA GLN A 102 -7.63 -1.84 -44.01
C GLN A 102 -9.09 -2.07 -44.42
N ASN A 103 -9.40 -3.24 -44.97
CA ASN A 103 -10.74 -3.57 -45.46
C ASN A 103 -11.71 -3.98 -44.33
N HIS A 104 -11.21 -4.51 -43.22
CA HIS A 104 -12.02 -5.04 -42.10
C HIS A 104 -11.99 -4.17 -40.84
N GLY A 105 -11.17 -3.11 -40.78
CA GLY A 105 -11.17 -2.11 -39.71
C GLY A 105 -12.42 -1.22 -39.63
N LYS A 106 -13.48 -1.57 -40.36
CA LYS A 106 -14.79 -0.94 -40.31
C LYS A 106 -15.62 -1.63 -39.22
N GLY A 107 -15.65 -1.07 -38.01
CA GLY A 107 -16.48 -1.60 -36.92
C GLY A 107 -17.95 -1.79 -37.35
N GLY A 108 -18.50 -2.98 -37.08
CA GLY A 108 -19.77 -3.45 -37.62
C GLY A 108 -21.04 -2.72 -37.15
N GLY A 109 -22.11 -2.91 -37.94
CA GLY A 109 -23.49 -2.53 -37.63
C GLY A 109 -24.13 -1.67 -38.72
N SER A 110 -24.80 -2.30 -39.69
CA SER A 110 -25.78 -1.58 -40.52
C SER A 110 -26.97 -1.17 -39.63
N GLY A 111 -26.94 0.04 -39.05
CA GLY A 111 -28.05 0.51 -38.22
C GLY A 111 -27.86 1.73 -37.32
N SER A 112 -26.69 2.39 -37.28
CA SER A 112 -26.54 3.65 -36.53
C SER A 112 -25.80 4.70 -37.37
N SER A 113 -26.35 5.91 -37.35
CA SER A 113 -26.00 7.06 -38.18
C SER A 113 -24.73 7.78 -37.69
N PHE A 114 -23.63 7.05 -37.52
CA PHE A 114 -22.30 7.63 -37.40
C PHE A 114 -21.57 7.48 -38.74
N THR A 115 -21.13 8.60 -39.31
CA THR A 115 -20.36 8.67 -40.55
C THR A 115 -19.12 7.78 -40.45
N THR A 116 -18.95 6.91 -41.44
CA THR A 116 -17.86 5.93 -41.59
C THR A 116 -16.52 6.63 -41.79
N GLU A 117 -15.76 6.90 -40.73
CA GLU A 117 -14.37 7.36 -40.85
C GLU A 117 -13.43 6.14 -40.81
N GLN A 118 -12.64 5.96 -41.88
CA GLN A 118 -11.70 4.85 -42.03
C GLN A 118 -10.59 4.92 -40.97
N ALA A 119 -10.10 3.75 -40.54
CA ALA A 119 -8.95 3.61 -39.65
C ALA A 119 -7.59 4.07 -40.26
N GLY A 120 -7.62 4.68 -41.45
CA GLY A 120 -6.47 5.08 -42.24
C GLY A 120 -6.30 4.25 -43.52
N ASP A 121 -5.37 4.67 -44.37
CA ASP A 121 -4.95 3.92 -45.56
C ASP A 121 -3.81 2.96 -45.21
N ALA A 122 -3.39 2.10 -46.16
CA ALA A 122 -2.26 1.19 -45.94
C ALA A 122 -0.98 1.88 -45.43
N GLU A 123 -0.77 3.16 -45.78
CA GLU A 123 0.36 3.97 -45.28
C GLU A 123 0.27 4.29 -43.78
N ASP A 124 -0.95 4.32 -43.23
CA ASP A 124 -1.24 4.55 -41.81
C ASP A 124 -1.16 3.25 -40.99
N MET A 125 -0.75 2.15 -41.64
CA MET A 125 -0.64 0.82 -41.05
C MET A 125 0.78 0.29 -41.20
N GLN A 126 1.31 -0.26 -40.11
CA GLN A 126 2.64 -0.84 -40.08
C GLN A 126 2.56 -2.27 -39.58
N TRP A 127 3.08 -3.24 -40.36
CA TRP A 127 3.34 -4.56 -39.81
C TRP A 127 4.33 -4.43 -38.64
N TYR A 128 3.95 -4.95 -37.49
CA TYR A 128 4.75 -4.84 -36.27
C TYR A 128 5.46 -6.16 -35.94
N SER A 129 4.70 -7.24 -35.82
CA SER A 129 5.26 -8.56 -35.51
C SER A 129 4.29 -9.68 -35.91
N THR A 130 4.82 -10.90 -36.01
CA THR A 130 4.01 -12.12 -36.16
C THR A 130 4.51 -13.15 -35.17
N TRP A 131 3.61 -13.61 -34.30
CA TRP A 131 3.84 -14.78 -33.46
C TRP A 131 3.39 -16.04 -34.19
N LYS A 132 4.16 -17.14 -34.07
CA LYS A 132 3.80 -18.46 -34.60
C LYS A 132 3.53 -19.41 -33.46
N GLY A 133 2.36 -20.03 -33.49
CA GLY A 133 1.91 -21.01 -32.51
C GLY A 133 2.04 -22.45 -32.98
N PRO A 134 1.67 -23.39 -32.10
CA PRO A 134 1.54 -24.80 -32.45
C PRO A 134 0.65 -25.01 -33.68
N HIS A 135 0.87 -26.12 -34.40
CA HIS A 135 0.11 -26.48 -35.61
C HIS A 135 0.15 -25.43 -36.74
N ASN A 136 1.25 -24.67 -36.82
CA ASN A 136 1.46 -23.62 -37.82
C ASN A 136 0.44 -22.47 -37.74
N SER A 137 -0.26 -22.33 -36.61
CA SER A 137 -1.09 -21.15 -36.34
C SER A 137 -0.22 -19.90 -36.22
N SER A 138 -0.79 -18.73 -36.44
CA SER A 138 -0.08 -17.47 -36.25
C SER A 138 -0.99 -16.34 -35.82
N VAL A 139 -0.43 -15.34 -35.15
CA VAL A 139 -1.10 -14.07 -34.88
C VAL A 139 -0.19 -12.96 -35.38
N THR A 140 -0.68 -12.17 -36.32
CA THR A 140 0.03 -11.01 -36.85
C THR A 140 -0.52 -9.73 -36.22
N TYR A 141 0.37 -8.89 -35.74
CA TYR A 141 0.08 -7.61 -35.12
C TYR A 141 0.43 -6.47 -36.08
N VAL A 142 -0.52 -5.55 -36.26
CA VAL A 142 -0.38 -4.35 -37.08
C VAL A 142 -0.57 -3.14 -36.18
N ARG A 143 0.35 -2.18 -36.27
CA ARG A 143 0.27 -0.89 -35.57
C ARG A 143 -0.32 0.17 -36.48
N GLN A 144 -1.05 1.09 -35.88
CA GLN A 144 -1.44 2.32 -36.55
C GLN A 144 -0.29 3.32 -36.46
N GLN A 145 -0.13 4.15 -37.49
CA GLN A 145 0.88 5.21 -37.55
C GLN A 145 0.32 6.41 -38.32
N TYR A 146 0.84 7.60 -38.06
CA TYR A 146 0.60 8.79 -38.87
C TYR A 146 1.94 9.43 -39.22
N ALA A 147 2.18 9.71 -40.50
CA ALA A 147 3.47 10.22 -40.97
C ALA A 147 4.68 9.40 -40.48
N LYS A 148 4.53 8.07 -40.40
CA LYS A 148 5.51 7.11 -39.86
C LYS A 148 5.82 7.25 -38.36
N ILE A 149 5.07 8.08 -37.63
CA ILE A 149 5.11 8.14 -36.17
C ILE A 149 4.05 7.15 -35.66
N PRO A 150 4.43 6.17 -34.81
CA PRO A 150 3.48 5.20 -34.29
C PRO A 150 2.38 5.86 -33.46
N VAL A 151 1.14 5.40 -33.63
CA VAL A 151 0.07 5.68 -32.68
C VAL A 151 0.14 4.61 -31.59
N VAL A 152 0.53 5.01 -30.39
CA VAL A 152 0.52 4.13 -29.20
C VAL A 152 -0.92 3.84 -28.80
N ASN A 153 -1.14 2.98 -27.81
CA ASN A 153 -2.48 2.56 -27.33
C ASN A 153 -3.49 2.06 -28.40
N THR A 154 -3.03 1.78 -29.63
CA THR A 154 -3.81 1.20 -30.72
C THR A 154 -3.10 -0.03 -31.31
N LEU A 155 -3.86 -1.06 -31.67
CA LEU A 155 -3.31 -2.28 -32.26
C LEU A 155 -4.40 -3.02 -33.03
N ALA A 156 -4.04 -3.64 -34.15
CA ALA A 156 -4.84 -4.66 -34.80
C ALA A 156 -4.12 -6.01 -34.71
N ASN A 157 -4.88 -7.09 -34.49
CA ASN A 157 -4.36 -8.45 -34.50
C ASN A 157 -5.20 -9.34 -35.42
N VAL A 158 -4.52 -10.17 -36.19
CA VAL A 158 -5.10 -11.11 -37.15
C VAL A 158 -4.60 -12.51 -36.81
N GLY A 159 -5.48 -13.36 -36.27
CA GLY A 159 -5.20 -14.76 -35.99
C GLY A 159 -5.48 -15.64 -37.21
N MET A 160 -4.56 -16.55 -37.50
CA MET A 160 -4.63 -17.49 -38.63
C MET A 160 -4.37 -18.92 -38.18
N ASN A 161 -5.04 -19.88 -38.81
CA ASN A 161 -4.76 -21.30 -38.60
C ASN A 161 -3.58 -21.80 -39.46
N GLY A 162 -3.23 -23.08 -39.32
CA GLY A 162 -2.12 -23.72 -40.03
C GLY A 162 -2.22 -23.72 -41.56
N LYS A 163 -3.37 -23.36 -42.13
CA LYS A 163 -3.64 -23.23 -43.57
C LYS A 163 -3.58 -21.78 -44.06
N GLY A 164 -3.32 -20.81 -43.18
CA GLY A 164 -3.32 -19.39 -43.52
C GLY A 164 -4.71 -18.76 -43.63
N GLU A 165 -5.74 -19.45 -43.15
CA GLU A 165 -7.11 -18.91 -43.07
C GLU A 165 -7.21 -18.03 -41.83
N VAL A 166 -7.78 -16.82 -41.97
CA VAL A 166 -8.04 -15.93 -40.84
C VAL A 166 -9.16 -16.52 -39.97
N THR A 167 -8.86 -16.76 -38.70
CA THR A 167 -9.80 -17.32 -37.71
C THR A 167 -10.25 -16.31 -36.67
N SER A 168 -9.51 -15.22 -36.48
CA SER A 168 -9.88 -14.15 -35.55
C SER A 168 -9.29 -12.80 -35.99
N TYR A 169 -10.01 -11.73 -35.68
CA TYR A 169 -9.57 -10.37 -35.92
C TYR A 169 -10.08 -9.45 -34.80
N SER A 170 -9.23 -8.54 -34.33
CA SER A 170 -9.67 -7.41 -33.52
C SER A 170 -8.78 -6.20 -33.76
N SER A 171 -9.34 -5.00 -33.60
CA SER A 171 -8.63 -3.74 -33.79
C SER A 171 -9.11 -2.69 -32.80
N SER A 172 -8.16 -1.89 -32.29
CA SER A 172 -8.41 -0.67 -31.52
C SER A 172 -7.94 0.59 -32.25
N PHE A 173 -7.75 0.51 -33.57
CA PHE A 173 -7.38 1.67 -34.38
C PHE A 173 -8.43 2.77 -34.26
N VAL A 174 -7.97 4.02 -34.18
CA VAL A 174 -8.85 5.18 -34.12
C VAL A 174 -9.03 5.79 -35.52
N PRO A 175 -10.15 6.47 -35.81
CA PRO A 175 -10.31 7.16 -37.07
C PRO A 175 -9.21 8.20 -37.30
N MET A 176 -8.61 8.16 -38.49
CA MET A 176 -7.69 9.21 -38.93
C MET A 176 -8.51 10.34 -39.51
N LYS A 177 -8.66 11.44 -38.77
CA LYS A 177 -9.20 12.70 -39.32
C LYS A 177 -8.25 13.21 -40.41
N LYS A 178 -8.43 12.77 -41.65
CA LYS A 178 -7.76 13.37 -42.80
C LYS A 178 -8.37 14.77 -43.00
N ALA A 179 -7.50 15.75 -43.22
CA ALA A 179 -7.74 17.18 -43.38
C ALA A 179 -8.80 17.62 -44.43
N SER A 180 -9.58 16.70 -45.01
CA SER A 180 -10.28 16.93 -46.27
C SER A 180 -11.80 17.04 -46.17
N SER A 181 -12.42 16.97 -44.98
CA SER A 181 -13.89 17.11 -44.88
C SER A 181 -14.39 18.47 -44.38
N PHE A 182 -13.52 19.40 -43.97
CA PHE A 182 -13.91 20.79 -43.70
C PHE A 182 -12.85 21.80 -44.17
N ALA A 183 -13.31 22.75 -45.00
CA ALA A 183 -12.66 23.95 -45.52
C ALA A 183 -11.69 23.78 -46.73
N ALA A 184 -12.25 24.01 -47.92
CA ALA A 184 -11.50 24.62 -49.02
C ALA A 184 -11.09 26.04 -48.60
N GLY A 185 -9.82 26.24 -48.25
CA GLY A 185 -9.25 27.55 -47.93
C GLY A 185 -8.03 27.47 -47.03
N SER A 186 -6.84 27.44 -47.66
CA SER A 186 -5.49 27.71 -47.09
C SER A 186 -5.01 26.87 -45.88
N GLY A 187 -4.09 25.92 -46.14
CA GLY A 187 -3.19 25.29 -45.14
C GLY A 187 -3.71 23.96 -44.57
N GLY A 188 -3.20 22.83 -45.08
CA GLY A 188 -3.72 21.49 -44.81
C GLY A 188 -3.80 21.10 -43.33
N GLY A 189 -5.00 20.78 -42.85
CA GLY A 189 -5.31 20.36 -41.48
C GLY A 189 -4.89 18.92 -41.13
N GLY A 190 -3.59 18.62 -41.15
CA GLY A 190 -3.02 17.38 -40.60
C GLY A 190 -2.65 17.50 -39.12
N TYR A 191 -2.35 16.38 -38.47
CA TYR A 191 -1.79 16.40 -37.11
C TYR A 191 -0.36 16.95 -37.12
N ASN A 192 -0.01 17.77 -36.13
CA ASN A 192 1.36 18.25 -36.00
C ASN A 192 2.31 17.08 -35.67
N THR A 193 3.42 16.98 -36.41
CA THR A 193 4.45 15.95 -36.25
C THR A 193 5.76 16.49 -35.69
N THR A 194 5.86 17.81 -35.49
CA THR A 194 7.07 18.47 -34.99
C THR A 194 6.95 18.74 -33.49
N PRO A 195 7.78 18.11 -32.64
CA PRO A 195 7.75 18.37 -31.20
C PRO A 195 8.29 19.77 -30.88
N LYS A 196 7.64 20.49 -29.95
CA LYS A 196 8.15 21.75 -29.39
C LYS A 196 9.02 21.53 -28.16
N LEU A 197 8.74 20.47 -27.39
CA LEU A 197 9.53 20.04 -26.25
C LEU A 197 10.59 19.01 -26.66
N THR A 198 11.77 19.14 -26.08
CA THR A 198 12.83 18.14 -26.19
C THR A 198 12.52 16.90 -25.32
N PRO A 199 13.10 15.72 -25.62
CA PRO A 199 13.01 14.55 -24.75
C PRO A 199 13.45 14.82 -23.30
N ALA A 200 14.45 15.67 -23.10
CA ALA A 200 14.94 16.03 -21.78
C ALA A 200 13.92 16.86 -20.98
N GLU A 201 13.27 17.85 -21.62
CA GLU A 201 12.22 18.65 -20.99
C GLU A 201 10.97 17.81 -20.67
N ALA A 202 10.58 16.92 -21.58
CA ALA A 202 9.50 15.96 -21.32
C ALA A 202 9.82 15.04 -20.14
N SER A 203 11.07 14.55 -20.06
CA SER A 203 11.53 13.71 -18.95
C SER A 203 11.50 14.45 -17.61
N ALA A 204 11.97 15.70 -17.58
CA ALA A 204 11.95 16.52 -16.38
C ALA A 204 10.52 16.78 -15.88
N ARG A 205 9.55 16.96 -16.79
CA ARG A 205 8.13 17.11 -16.45
C ARG A 205 7.55 15.83 -15.87
N ALA A 206 7.80 14.69 -16.52
CA ALA A 206 7.33 13.40 -16.04
C ALA A 206 7.88 13.08 -14.64
N LEU A 207 9.17 13.31 -14.40
CA LEU A 207 9.80 13.12 -13.08
C LEU A 207 9.23 14.08 -12.01
N LYS A 208 8.97 15.33 -12.36
CA LYS A 208 8.37 16.29 -11.44
C LYS A 208 6.96 15.90 -11.02
N GLU A 209 6.19 15.31 -11.94
CA GLU A 209 4.79 14.94 -11.70
C GLU A 209 4.65 13.58 -11.01
N LEU A 210 5.49 12.60 -11.36
CA LEU A 210 5.35 11.21 -10.91
C LEU A 210 6.40 10.76 -9.88
N GLY A 211 7.49 11.51 -9.68
CA GLY A 211 8.62 11.09 -8.86
C GLY A 211 9.48 9.99 -9.53
N GLY A 212 10.43 9.43 -8.78
CA GLY A 212 11.30 8.36 -9.25
C GLY A 212 12.50 8.78 -10.09
N ARG A 213 12.93 7.89 -10.97
CA ARG A 213 14.10 8.06 -11.85
C ARG A 213 13.82 7.60 -13.28
N ARG A 214 14.49 8.22 -14.24
CA ARG A 214 14.44 7.80 -15.64
C ARG A 214 15.22 6.52 -15.86
N ASP A 215 14.78 5.68 -16.80
CA ASP A 215 15.66 4.64 -17.36
C ASP A 215 16.55 5.27 -18.44
N ASP A 216 17.79 5.62 -18.06
CA ASP A 216 18.74 6.28 -18.96
C ASP A 216 19.19 5.44 -20.15
N LYS A 217 18.83 4.16 -20.19
CA LYS A 217 19.10 3.29 -21.34
C LYS A 217 18.02 3.41 -22.42
N ILE A 218 16.88 4.03 -22.11
CA ILE A 218 15.73 4.13 -23.00
C ILE A 218 15.41 5.60 -23.25
N GLU A 219 15.89 6.10 -24.39
CA GLU A 219 15.57 7.46 -24.84
C GLU A 219 14.06 7.61 -25.09
N PRO A 220 13.45 8.74 -24.67
CA PRO A 220 12.04 9.00 -24.93
C PRO A 220 11.73 8.94 -26.43
N LYS A 221 10.67 8.22 -26.77
CA LYS A 221 10.25 8.04 -28.17
C LYS A 221 9.09 8.95 -28.50
N LEU A 222 9.16 9.57 -29.67
CA LEU A 222 8.05 10.35 -30.22
C LEU A 222 6.97 9.39 -30.73
N ASN A 223 5.74 9.56 -30.23
CA ASN A 223 4.58 8.77 -30.61
C ASN A 223 3.32 9.65 -30.65
N PHE A 224 2.28 9.21 -31.35
CA PHE A 224 0.94 9.74 -31.17
C PHE A 224 0.20 8.95 -30.09
N PHE A 225 -0.38 9.61 -29.10
CA PHE A 225 -1.33 9.01 -28.18
C PHE A 225 -2.76 9.24 -28.68
N ALA A 226 -3.56 8.18 -28.75
CA ALA A 226 -4.96 8.29 -29.16
C ALA A 226 -5.84 8.70 -27.96
N ALA A 227 -6.31 9.96 -27.98
CA ALA A 227 -7.22 10.53 -26.98
C ALA A 227 -8.65 10.71 -27.57
N GLU A 228 -9.63 11.02 -26.71
CA GLU A 228 -11.03 11.20 -27.10
C GLU A 228 -11.25 12.26 -28.18
N ASP A 229 -10.45 13.32 -28.16
CA ASP A 229 -10.56 14.46 -29.06
C ASP A 229 -9.61 14.36 -30.29
N GLY A 230 -8.80 13.31 -30.37
CA GLY A 230 -7.92 13.01 -31.50
C GLY A 230 -6.51 12.57 -31.08
N LEU A 231 -5.62 12.47 -32.06
CA LEU A 231 -4.23 12.11 -31.81
C LEU A 231 -3.44 13.27 -31.19
N LYS A 232 -2.66 12.97 -30.15
CA LYS A 232 -1.74 13.91 -29.48
C LYS A 232 -0.31 13.50 -29.72
N LEU A 233 0.54 14.38 -30.23
CA LEU A 233 1.97 14.11 -30.34
C LEU A 233 2.57 14.10 -28.92
N THR A 234 3.28 13.03 -28.56
CA THR A 234 3.80 12.80 -27.21
C THR A 234 5.22 12.24 -27.23
N HIS A 235 5.99 12.54 -26.19
CA HIS A 235 7.17 11.79 -25.79
C HIS A 235 6.75 10.70 -24.81
N ALA A 236 7.00 9.44 -25.14
CA ALA A 236 6.88 8.32 -24.21
C ALA A 236 8.15 8.26 -23.36
N VAL A 237 8.05 8.68 -22.10
CA VAL A 237 9.15 8.72 -21.13
C VAL A 237 9.06 7.50 -20.22
N ARG A 238 10.10 6.66 -20.23
CA ARG A 238 10.18 5.51 -19.33
C ARG A 238 10.75 5.90 -17.98
N LEU A 239 9.98 5.66 -16.92
CA LEU A 239 10.36 5.94 -15.55
C LEU A 239 10.29 4.67 -14.71
N ARG A 240 11.19 4.59 -13.73
CA ARG A 240 11.00 3.76 -12.54
C ARG A 240 10.61 4.68 -11.40
N LEU A 241 9.37 4.58 -10.95
CA LEU A 241 8.81 5.41 -9.90
C LEU A 241 9.41 5.06 -8.53
N ASP A 242 9.21 5.94 -7.55
CA ASP A 242 9.73 5.76 -6.19
C ASP A 242 9.11 4.57 -5.43
N ASN A 243 7.94 4.10 -5.89
CA ASN A 243 7.28 2.86 -5.45
C ASN A 243 7.73 1.64 -6.28
N GLY A 244 8.79 1.74 -7.09
CA GLY A 244 9.30 0.63 -7.88
C GLY A 244 8.58 0.36 -9.20
N HIS A 245 7.43 0.99 -9.46
CA HIS A 245 6.64 0.79 -10.68
C HIS A 245 7.43 1.21 -11.92
N LEU A 246 7.37 0.39 -12.97
CA LEU A 246 7.95 0.71 -14.28
C LEU A 246 6.84 1.23 -15.17
N VAL A 247 6.92 2.51 -15.53
CA VAL A 247 5.86 3.17 -16.30
C VAL A 247 6.40 3.82 -17.57
N ASP A 248 5.58 3.88 -18.61
CA ASP A 248 5.75 4.81 -19.73
C ASP A 248 4.72 5.95 -19.58
N ALA A 249 5.22 7.17 -19.33
CA ALA A 249 4.42 8.38 -19.28
C ALA A 249 4.38 9.07 -20.65
N TYR A 250 3.20 9.40 -21.15
CA TYR A 250 3.00 10.01 -22.46
C TYR A 250 2.81 11.53 -22.31
N ILE A 251 3.91 12.26 -22.41
CA ILE A 251 3.96 13.72 -22.22
C ILE A 251 3.74 14.41 -23.56
N ASN A 252 2.74 15.29 -23.67
CA ASN A 252 2.46 16.07 -24.88
C ASN A 252 3.73 16.81 -25.33
N ALA A 253 4.10 16.61 -26.59
CA ALA A 253 5.31 17.16 -27.15
C ALA A 253 5.22 18.66 -27.46
N GLU A 254 4.05 19.29 -27.27
CA GLU A 254 3.82 20.72 -27.46
C GLU A 254 3.75 21.51 -26.14
N ASP A 255 2.89 21.09 -25.22
CA ASP A 255 2.58 21.83 -23.98
C ASP A 255 3.10 21.15 -22.70
N GLY A 256 3.52 19.89 -22.80
CA GLY A 256 4.04 19.11 -21.67
C GLY A 256 2.97 18.51 -20.77
N GLN A 257 1.69 18.54 -21.14
CA GLN A 257 0.61 17.88 -20.41
C GLN A 257 0.72 16.35 -20.55
N MET A 258 0.53 15.59 -19.47
CA MET A 258 0.45 14.14 -19.53
C MET A 258 -0.91 13.68 -20.11
N HIS A 259 -0.90 12.87 -21.18
CA HIS A 259 -2.11 12.33 -21.84
C HIS A 259 -2.41 10.88 -21.47
N GLY A 260 -1.42 10.17 -20.93
CA GLY A 260 -1.61 8.78 -20.50
C GLY A 260 -0.40 8.23 -19.79
N LEU A 261 -0.61 7.09 -19.15
CA LEU A 261 0.40 6.31 -18.46
C LEU A 261 0.15 4.83 -18.79
N VAL A 262 1.21 4.09 -19.11
CA VAL A 262 1.17 2.63 -19.12
C VAL A 262 2.04 2.16 -17.98
N ASP A 263 1.42 1.50 -17.00
CA ASP A 263 2.12 0.82 -15.94
C ASP A 263 2.41 -0.62 -16.36
N TYR A 264 3.68 -0.99 -16.34
CA TYR A 264 4.16 -2.34 -16.63
C TYR A 264 4.37 -3.17 -15.37
N THR A 265 4.22 -2.57 -14.20
CA THR A 265 4.30 -3.25 -12.92
C THR A 265 2.93 -3.82 -12.53
N PHE A 266 2.97 -5.04 -12.05
CA PHE A 266 1.81 -5.75 -11.55
C PHE A 266 1.42 -5.15 -10.20
N ALA A 267 0.15 -4.75 -10.00
CA ALA A 267 -0.34 -4.23 -8.73
C ALA A 267 -1.11 -5.32 -7.97
N LEU A 268 -0.69 -5.62 -6.72
CA LEU A 268 -1.43 -6.52 -5.84
C LEU A 268 -2.78 -5.88 -5.46
N ASN A 269 -3.87 -6.61 -5.70
CA ASN A 269 -5.22 -6.21 -5.31
C ASN A 269 -5.78 -7.21 -4.31
N MET A 270 -6.38 -6.74 -3.22
CA MET A 270 -6.89 -7.61 -2.16
C MET A 270 -8.24 -7.12 -1.65
N ARG A 271 -9.23 -8.02 -1.56
CA ARG A 271 -10.49 -7.72 -0.86
C ARG A 271 -10.32 -8.02 0.64
N VAL A 272 -10.30 -6.97 1.44
CA VAL A 272 -9.89 -7.01 2.85
C VAL A 272 -10.62 -5.95 3.67
N VAL A 273 -10.50 -6.05 4.99
CA VAL A 273 -10.82 -4.96 5.92
C VAL A 273 -9.71 -3.91 5.82
N PRO A 274 -9.98 -2.65 5.45
CA PRO A 274 -8.95 -1.62 5.32
C PRO A 274 -8.10 -1.52 6.59
N PHE A 275 -6.79 -1.28 6.44
CA PHE A 275 -5.85 -1.34 7.57
C PHE A 275 -6.21 -0.42 8.75
N GLN A 276 -6.84 0.72 8.47
CA GLN A 276 -7.24 1.70 9.48
C GLN A 276 -8.63 1.44 10.08
N ASP A 277 -9.37 0.48 9.53
CA ASP A 277 -10.66 0.07 10.08
C ASP A 277 -10.41 -0.83 11.28
N LYS A 278 -11.27 -0.74 12.29
CA LYS A 278 -11.12 -1.55 13.50
C LYS A 278 -11.40 -3.03 13.23
N ASP A 279 -12.41 -3.28 12.41
CA ASP A 279 -12.91 -4.61 12.07
C ASP A 279 -13.82 -4.53 10.84
N ILE A 280 -14.29 -5.69 10.38
CA ILE A 280 -15.14 -5.84 9.19
C ILE A 280 -16.47 -5.08 9.22
N THR A 281 -16.95 -4.65 10.38
CA THR A 281 -18.20 -3.86 10.46
C THR A 281 -18.02 -2.43 9.97
N GLU A 282 -16.78 -1.93 9.90
CA GLU A 282 -16.47 -0.62 9.34
C GLU A 282 -16.22 -0.66 7.81
N GLY A 283 -15.73 -1.79 7.28
CA GLY A 283 -15.41 -1.91 5.86
C GLY A 283 -14.90 -3.28 5.42
N TYR A 284 -15.22 -3.66 4.18
CA TYR A 284 -14.65 -4.82 3.49
C TYR A 284 -14.64 -4.59 1.98
N GLU A 285 -13.50 -4.18 1.43
CA GLU A 285 -13.40 -3.63 0.08
C GLU A 285 -12.22 -4.17 -0.69
N LEU A 286 -12.31 -4.12 -2.02
CA LEU A 286 -11.23 -4.50 -2.92
C LEU A 286 -10.28 -3.31 -3.05
N LEU A 287 -9.16 -3.40 -2.35
CA LEU A 287 -8.06 -2.44 -2.41
C LEU A 287 -7.14 -2.79 -3.59
N SER A 288 -6.47 -1.76 -4.12
CA SER A 288 -5.53 -1.86 -5.22
C SER A 288 -4.20 -1.23 -4.84
N ASP A 289 -3.12 -1.81 -5.36
CA ASP A 289 -1.75 -1.31 -5.14
C ASP A 289 -1.42 -1.17 -3.65
N VAL A 290 -1.63 -2.26 -2.92
CA VAL A 290 -1.54 -2.28 -1.44
C VAL A 290 -0.10 -2.35 -0.92
N GLU A 291 0.87 -2.65 -1.79
CA GLU A 291 2.25 -2.95 -1.41
C GLU A 291 3.09 -1.69 -1.18
N ASP A 292 3.93 -1.72 -0.14
CA ASP A 292 4.96 -0.71 0.07
C ASP A 292 6.33 -1.21 -0.36
N PHE A 293 6.71 -0.96 -1.62
CA PHE A 293 8.03 -1.36 -2.14
C PHE A 293 9.23 -0.66 -1.48
N GLY A 294 9.00 0.34 -0.62
CA GLY A 294 10.05 0.95 0.19
C GLY A 294 10.39 0.14 1.45
N ALA A 295 9.42 -0.61 1.99
CA ALA A 295 9.61 -1.49 3.14
C ALA A 295 9.71 -2.97 2.74
N SER A 296 9.05 -3.34 1.66
CA SER A 296 9.10 -4.67 1.03
C SER A 296 9.64 -4.56 -0.40
N PRO A 297 10.96 -4.41 -0.63
CA PRO A 297 11.54 -4.17 -1.97
C PRO A 297 11.25 -5.25 -3.02
N HIS A 298 10.81 -6.43 -2.58
CA HIS A 298 10.46 -7.58 -3.42
C HIS A 298 8.94 -7.81 -3.51
N GLY A 299 8.14 -6.88 -2.99
CA GLY A 299 6.71 -7.06 -2.78
C GLY A 299 6.42 -7.99 -1.59
N TRP A 300 5.14 -8.20 -1.32
CA TRP A 300 4.66 -9.07 -0.24
C TRP A 300 4.66 -10.53 -0.63
N MET A 301 4.46 -10.83 -1.92
CA MET A 301 4.53 -12.19 -2.46
C MET A 301 5.95 -12.50 -2.92
N ALA A 302 6.32 -13.78 -2.95
CA ALA A 302 7.67 -14.24 -3.28
C ALA A 302 8.06 -14.08 -4.77
N SER A 303 8.09 -12.85 -5.26
CA SER A 303 8.61 -12.54 -6.60
C SER A 303 10.15 -12.53 -6.61
N GLY A 304 10.75 -13.72 -6.80
CA GLY A 304 12.08 -13.84 -7.39
C GLY A 304 13.30 -14.10 -6.49
N ASN A 305 13.23 -14.01 -5.15
CA ASN A 305 14.43 -14.15 -4.30
C ASN A 305 14.36 -15.16 -3.14
N VAL A 306 13.16 -15.67 -2.78
CA VAL A 306 12.98 -16.49 -1.56
C VAL A 306 12.54 -17.94 -1.84
N GLY A 307 12.44 -18.34 -3.12
CA GLY A 307 12.12 -19.72 -3.50
C GLY A 307 10.68 -20.19 -3.23
N LEU A 308 9.79 -19.30 -2.77
CA LEU A 308 8.37 -19.59 -2.54
C LEU A 308 7.50 -19.27 -3.76
N ARG A 309 6.20 -19.58 -3.69
CA ARG A 309 5.25 -19.33 -4.78
C ARG A 309 4.92 -17.83 -4.93
N PRO A 310 4.99 -17.25 -6.15
CA PRO A 310 4.79 -15.81 -6.37
C PRO A 310 3.33 -15.36 -6.39
N ASP A 311 2.37 -16.29 -6.29
CA ASP A 311 0.92 -16.04 -6.40
C ASP A 311 0.17 -16.63 -5.19
N ALA A 312 0.76 -16.55 -4.00
CA ALA A 312 0.20 -17.08 -2.76
C ALA A 312 0.29 -16.06 -1.61
N THR A 313 -0.47 -16.29 -0.55
CA THR A 313 -0.37 -15.60 0.75
C THR A 313 0.90 -16.02 1.52
N SER A 314 2.03 -15.97 0.83
CA SER A 314 3.33 -16.47 1.25
C SER A 314 4.42 -15.60 0.64
N GLY A 315 5.29 -15.06 1.47
CA GLY A 315 6.40 -14.23 1.01
C GLY A 315 7.38 -13.87 2.11
N ASN A 316 8.08 -12.75 1.92
CA ASN A 316 9.23 -12.41 2.75
C ASN A 316 8.86 -12.15 4.21
N ASN A 317 7.71 -11.50 4.45
CA ASN A 317 7.36 -10.99 5.78
C ASN A 317 6.50 -12.00 6.56
N VAL A 318 5.65 -12.75 5.84
CA VAL A 318 4.65 -13.64 6.43
C VAL A 318 4.29 -14.80 5.49
N ILE A 319 4.02 -15.96 6.07
CA ILE A 319 3.33 -17.08 5.43
C ILE A 319 2.02 -17.33 6.17
N VAL A 320 0.89 -17.22 5.47
CA VAL A 320 -0.44 -17.45 6.03
C VAL A 320 -0.95 -18.81 5.61
N VAL A 321 -1.43 -19.58 6.58
CA VAL A 321 -2.07 -20.88 6.37
C VAL A 321 -3.35 -20.96 7.20
N ALA A 322 -4.25 -21.88 6.84
CA ALA A 322 -5.47 -22.11 7.60
C ALA A 322 -5.50 -23.47 8.30
N ALA A 323 -6.17 -23.50 9.47
CA ALA A 323 -6.45 -24.70 10.24
C ALA A 323 -5.22 -25.55 10.59
N LEU A 324 -4.07 -24.88 10.81
CA LEU A 324 -2.85 -25.55 11.20
C LEU A 324 -3.02 -26.18 12.58
N LYS A 325 -2.57 -27.44 12.74
CA LYS A 325 -2.61 -28.19 13.99
C LYS A 325 -1.22 -28.19 14.61
N GLY A 326 -0.89 -27.08 15.29
CA GLY A 326 0.44 -26.83 15.85
C GLY A 326 1.50 -26.51 14.79
N PHE A 327 2.66 -26.03 15.24
CA PHE A 327 3.76 -25.59 14.37
C PHE A 327 4.93 -26.58 14.32
N GLU A 328 4.85 -27.67 15.10
CA GLU A 328 5.85 -28.73 15.12
C GLU A 328 5.94 -29.42 13.75
N ASP A 329 7.15 -29.60 13.21
CA ASP A 329 7.46 -30.30 11.94
C ASP A 329 7.01 -29.66 10.61
N ALA A 330 6.52 -28.41 10.62
CA ALA A 330 6.16 -27.66 9.42
C ALA A 330 7.37 -26.89 8.84
N SER A 331 7.96 -27.39 7.75
CA SER A 331 8.98 -26.63 7.01
C SER A 331 8.35 -25.49 6.22
N ILE A 332 9.14 -24.45 5.91
CA ILE A 332 8.71 -23.32 5.08
C ILE A 332 8.09 -23.80 3.76
N GLU A 333 8.65 -24.83 3.12
CA GLU A 333 8.10 -25.37 1.86
C GLU A 333 6.72 -26.01 2.04
N LYS A 334 6.47 -26.68 3.18
CA LYS A 334 5.14 -27.25 3.47
C LYS A 334 4.12 -26.15 3.74
N LEU A 335 4.52 -25.12 4.49
CA LEU A 335 3.67 -23.97 4.81
C LEU A 335 3.34 -23.18 3.54
N ASP A 336 4.34 -22.88 2.71
CA ASP A 336 4.16 -22.25 1.42
C ASP A 336 3.22 -23.07 0.53
N ALA A 337 3.39 -24.40 0.45
CA ALA A 337 2.50 -25.25 -0.34
C ALA A 337 1.04 -25.25 0.16
N ALA A 338 0.82 -24.99 1.46
CA ALA A 338 -0.50 -24.90 2.08
C ALA A 338 -1.14 -23.50 1.96
N ALA A 339 -0.34 -22.45 1.72
CA ALA A 339 -0.83 -21.09 1.64
C ALA A 339 -1.86 -20.89 0.51
N LEU A 340 -2.76 -19.93 0.71
CA LEU A 340 -3.81 -19.61 -0.25
C LEU A 340 -3.23 -19.01 -1.53
N ASN A 341 -3.56 -19.59 -2.69
CA ASN A 341 -3.29 -19.01 -4.01
C ASN A 341 -4.18 -17.80 -4.29
N SER A 342 -3.72 -16.90 -5.16
CA SER A 342 -4.53 -15.81 -5.71
C SER A 342 -5.74 -16.31 -6.50
N SER A 343 -6.79 -15.48 -6.58
CA SER A 343 -8.02 -15.77 -7.34
C SER A 343 -7.83 -15.61 -8.86
N SER A 344 -6.93 -14.70 -9.23
CA SER A 344 -6.27 -14.56 -10.52
C SER A 344 -4.88 -13.96 -10.24
N PRO A 345 -3.91 -13.98 -11.19
CA PRO A 345 -2.57 -13.44 -10.96
C PRO A 345 -2.64 -12.11 -10.21
N GLY A 346 -1.95 -12.05 -9.06
CA GLY A 346 -1.97 -11.04 -7.98
C GLY A 346 -3.28 -10.28 -7.69
N VAL A 347 -4.40 -11.00 -7.72
CA VAL A 347 -5.70 -10.55 -7.18
C VAL A 347 -6.20 -11.56 -6.15
N PHE A 348 -6.46 -11.10 -4.93
CA PHE A 348 -7.10 -11.85 -3.86
C PHE A 348 -8.50 -11.29 -3.61
N ASP A 349 -9.42 -11.50 -4.56
CA ASP A 349 -10.82 -11.08 -4.43
C ASP A 349 -11.67 -12.23 -3.85
N TYR A 350 -11.60 -12.36 -2.52
CA TYR A 350 -12.36 -13.37 -1.77
C TYR A 350 -13.51 -12.71 -1.01
N PRO A 351 -14.76 -12.75 -1.53
CA PRO A 351 -15.91 -12.27 -0.78
C PRO A 351 -16.17 -13.18 0.42
N VAL A 352 -16.62 -12.59 1.53
CA VAL A 352 -17.00 -13.30 2.76
C VAL A 352 -18.52 -13.32 2.92
N ASN A 353 -19.07 -14.34 3.59
CA ASN A 353 -20.47 -14.39 4.01
C ASN A 353 -20.52 -14.63 5.53
N LEU A 354 -20.78 -13.58 6.30
CA LEU A 354 -20.77 -13.63 7.77
C LEU A 354 -21.93 -14.44 8.37
N ASP A 355 -22.97 -14.73 7.58
CA ASP A 355 -24.10 -15.58 8.01
C ASP A 355 -23.84 -17.08 7.76
N ALA A 356 -22.72 -17.42 7.11
CA ALA A 356 -22.32 -18.80 6.86
C ALA A 356 -21.26 -19.26 7.87
N ASP A 357 -21.08 -20.58 7.94
CA ASP A 357 -19.99 -21.19 8.70
C ASP A 357 -18.62 -20.56 8.32
N PRO A 358 -17.88 -19.98 9.28
CA PRO A 358 -16.56 -19.39 9.00
C PRO A 358 -15.57 -20.42 8.47
N SER A 359 -15.74 -21.70 8.81
CA SER A 359 -14.89 -22.79 8.31
C SER A 359 -15.16 -23.19 6.87
N SER A 360 -16.20 -22.63 6.24
CA SER A 360 -16.45 -22.82 4.81
C SER A 360 -15.25 -22.35 3.99
N THR A 361 -14.95 -23.05 2.89
CA THR A 361 -13.81 -22.73 2.02
C THR A 361 -13.82 -21.27 1.54
N LYS A 362 -15.01 -20.68 1.33
CA LYS A 362 -15.14 -19.28 0.93
C LYS A 362 -14.67 -18.33 2.03
N ASN A 363 -15.17 -18.50 3.26
CA ASN A 363 -14.85 -17.62 4.37
C ASN A 363 -13.41 -17.80 4.85
N ARG A 364 -12.91 -19.05 4.87
CA ARG A 364 -11.50 -19.34 5.19
C ARG A 364 -10.53 -18.63 4.25
N ARG A 365 -10.79 -18.65 2.95
CA ARG A 365 -9.95 -17.93 1.97
C ARG A 365 -9.95 -16.42 2.17
N ALA A 366 -11.11 -15.86 2.53
CA ALA A 366 -11.21 -14.45 2.88
C ALA A 366 -10.41 -14.12 4.16
N ALA A 367 -10.43 -15.00 5.17
CA ALA A 367 -9.64 -14.84 6.40
C ALA A 367 -8.12 -14.90 6.13
N GLU A 368 -7.66 -15.88 5.34
CA GLU A 368 -6.25 -16.00 4.94
C GLU A 368 -5.76 -14.73 4.20
N ALA A 369 -6.56 -14.23 3.24
CA ALA A 369 -6.23 -13.00 2.51
C ALA A 369 -6.22 -11.76 3.43
N ASN A 370 -7.17 -11.64 4.37
CA ASN A 370 -7.22 -10.52 5.30
C ASN A 370 -5.99 -10.48 6.22
N VAL A 371 -5.61 -11.62 6.80
CA VAL A 371 -4.45 -11.70 7.70
C VAL A 371 -3.13 -11.49 6.96
N PHE A 372 -3.02 -11.96 5.71
CA PHE A 372 -1.86 -11.66 4.86
C PHE A 372 -1.71 -10.15 4.63
N TYR A 373 -2.81 -9.46 4.31
CA TYR A 373 -2.82 -8.01 4.15
C TYR A 373 -2.42 -7.28 5.44
N LEU A 374 -3.08 -7.57 6.57
CA LEU A 374 -2.83 -6.87 7.83
C LEU A 374 -1.41 -7.08 8.35
N THR A 375 -0.89 -8.30 8.23
CA THR A 375 0.47 -8.63 8.69
C THR A 375 1.53 -7.91 7.86
N ASN A 376 1.37 -7.85 6.53
CA ASN A 376 2.29 -7.11 5.66
C ASN A 376 2.17 -5.58 5.87
N MET A 377 0.96 -5.05 6.05
CA MET A 377 0.77 -3.63 6.36
C MET A 377 1.42 -3.25 7.71
N ALA A 378 1.29 -4.10 8.72
CA ALA A 378 1.94 -3.90 10.02
C ALA A 378 3.46 -3.98 9.91
N HIS A 379 3.98 -4.97 9.17
CA HIS A 379 5.40 -5.07 8.83
C HIS A 379 5.90 -3.78 8.17
N ASP A 380 5.29 -3.36 7.06
CA ASP A 380 5.75 -2.24 6.26
C ASP A 380 5.70 -0.93 7.06
N LEU A 381 4.62 -0.71 7.82
CA LEU A 381 4.52 0.43 8.72
C LEU A 381 5.67 0.43 9.73
N LEU A 382 5.87 -0.67 10.45
CA LEU A 382 6.88 -0.75 11.49
C LEU A 382 8.31 -0.69 10.93
N PHE A 383 8.56 -1.23 9.73
CA PHE A 383 9.82 -1.07 9.01
C PHE A 383 10.15 0.41 8.78
N ARG A 384 9.18 1.21 8.31
CA ARG A 384 9.36 2.67 8.14
C ARG A 384 9.68 3.39 9.42
N TYR A 385 9.19 2.87 10.54
CA TYR A 385 9.45 3.40 11.88
C TYR A 385 10.63 2.72 12.57
N GLY A 386 11.41 1.87 11.87
CA GLY A 386 12.71 1.36 12.31
C GLY A 386 12.79 -0.12 12.65
N PHE A 387 11.70 -0.88 12.55
CA PHE A 387 11.69 -2.33 12.76
C PHE A 387 12.16 -3.01 11.49
N THR A 388 13.46 -2.82 11.23
CA THR A 388 14.19 -3.36 10.08
C THR A 388 14.87 -4.66 10.48
N SER A 389 15.49 -5.35 9.53
CA SER A 389 16.19 -6.61 9.82
C SER A 389 17.39 -6.43 10.77
N ASP A 390 18.05 -5.26 10.77
CA ASP A 390 19.08 -4.92 11.78
C ASP A 390 18.48 -4.67 13.18
N ALA A 391 17.17 -4.47 13.24
CA ALA A 391 16.37 -4.31 14.45
C ALA A 391 15.45 -5.52 14.69
N PHE A 392 15.86 -6.71 14.25
CA PHE A 392 15.24 -8.00 14.60
C PHE A 392 13.81 -8.20 14.08
N ASN A 393 13.49 -7.60 12.92
CA ASN A 393 12.19 -7.78 12.27
C ASN A 393 11.96 -9.21 11.76
N PHE A 394 10.80 -9.44 11.13
CA PHE A 394 10.40 -10.75 10.63
C PHE A 394 10.55 -10.80 9.11
N GLU A 395 11.66 -11.37 8.62
CA GLU A 395 11.94 -11.44 7.18
C GLU A 395 12.62 -12.77 6.81
N MET A 396 12.17 -13.40 5.72
CA MET A 396 12.79 -14.61 5.19
C MET A 396 14.15 -14.34 4.55
N VAL A 397 14.33 -13.20 3.90
CA VAL A 397 15.62 -12.74 3.38
C VAL A 397 15.74 -11.26 3.72
N SER A 398 16.85 -10.91 4.36
CA SER A 398 17.21 -9.53 4.67
C SER A 398 18.32 -9.02 3.76
N ASP A 399 18.33 -7.71 3.53
CA ASP A 399 19.37 -7.02 2.73
C ASP A 399 20.76 -7.03 3.40
N ALA A 400 20.82 -7.28 4.71
CA ALA A 400 22.03 -7.18 5.52
C ALA A 400 22.49 -8.49 6.20
N ASN A 401 21.60 -9.43 6.57
CA ASN A 401 21.94 -10.49 7.53
C ASN A 401 21.16 -11.83 7.41
N GLY A 402 20.75 -12.26 6.22
CA GLY A 402 20.37 -13.67 6.02
C GLY A 402 19.03 -14.16 6.59
N GLY A 403 18.09 -13.28 6.93
CA GLY A 403 16.65 -13.57 7.19
C GLY A 403 16.32 -14.93 7.82
N MET A 404 15.39 -15.73 7.29
CA MET A 404 14.86 -17.03 7.74
C MET A 404 13.75 -17.04 8.79
N ASP A 405 13.17 -15.89 9.16
CA ASP A 405 12.13 -15.85 10.20
C ASP A 405 10.87 -15.02 9.85
N PRO A 406 10.22 -15.25 8.69
CA PRO A 406 8.90 -14.67 8.46
C PRO A 406 7.93 -15.08 9.58
N VAL A 407 6.91 -14.25 9.83
CA VAL A 407 5.81 -14.66 10.70
C VAL A 407 5.06 -15.82 10.03
N ILE A 408 4.80 -16.89 10.78
CA ILE A 408 3.85 -17.92 10.36
C ILE A 408 2.51 -17.61 11.01
N ALA A 409 1.54 -17.19 10.21
CA ALA A 409 0.20 -16.87 10.70
C ALA A 409 -0.79 -17.99 10.35
N SER A 410 -1.47 -18.52 11.37
CA SER A 410 -2.48 -19.56 11.23
C SER A 410 -3.86 -18.99 11.51
N VAL A 411 -4.71 -18.95 10.48
CA VAL A 411 -6.13 -18.59 10.64
C VAL A 411 -6.96 -19.83 11.00
N GLN A 412 -7.96 -19.65 11.86
CA GLN A 412 -8.83 -20.74 12.33
C GLN A 412 -8.02 -21.94 12.86
N ALA A 413 -6.96 -21.68 13.62
CA ALA A 413 -6.03 -22.72 14.05
C ALA A 413 -6.76 -23.83 14.81
N ASN A 414 -6.34 -25.07 14.57
CA ASN A 414 -7.08 -26.25 14.99
C ASN A 414 -6.41 -26.89 16.22
N ASN A 415 -6.57 -26.25 17.37
CA ASN A 415 -5.98 -26.66 18.66
C ASN A 415 -7.03 -27.00 19.74
N ASP A 416 -8.28 -27.29 19.33
CA ASP A 416 -9.46 -27.54 20.19
C ASP A 416 -9.90 -26.36 21.10
N ASP A 417 -9.16 -25.24 21.11
CA ASP A 417 -9.46 -24.02 21.84
C ASP A 417 -10.28 -23.01 21.00
N ARG A 418 -10.89 -22.04 21.69
CA ARG A 418 -11.71 -20.95 21.11
C ARG A 418 -11.51 -19.67 21.91
N ASP A 419 -12.08 -18.58 21.39
CA ASP A 419 -12.20 -17.30 22.09
C ASP A 419 -10.85 -16.69 22.49
N ASN A 420 -9.84 -16.89 21.63
CA ASN A 420 -8.51 -16.37 21.84
C ASN A 420 -7.75 -16.13 20.54
N ALA A 421 -6.64 -15.41 20.65
CA ALA A 421 -5.57 -15.30 19.68
C ALA A 421 -4.25 -15.21 20.46
N PHE A 422 -3.13 -15.57 19.84
CA PHE A 422 -1.83 -15.41 20.49
C PHE A 422 -0.68 -15.37 19.48
N MET A 423 0.34 -14.61 19.82
CA MET A 423 1.65 -14.61 19.17
C MET A 423 2.67 -15.33 20.04
N THR A 424 3.30 -16.37 19.48
CA THR A 424 4.51 -16.97 20.04
C THR A 424 5.71 -16.29 19.39
N THR A 425 6.28 -15.32 20.10
CA THR A 425 7.47 -14.59 19.65
C THR A 425 8.72 -15.39 19.98
N SER A 426 9.37 -15.93 18.95
CA SER A 426 10.66 -16.60 19.06
C SER A 426 11.79 -15.56 19.05
N PRO A 427 13.02 -15.91 19.48
CA PRO A 427 14.20 -15.07 19.28
C PRO A 427 14.42 -14.74 17.80
N ASP A 428 15.24 -13.72 17.53
CA ASP A 428 15.67 -13.35 16.19
C ASP A 428 16.20 -14.55 15.40
N GLN A 429 15.88 -14.60 14.10
CA GLN A 429 16.20 -15.70 13.16
C GLN A 429 15.50 -17.03 13.47
N GLN A 430 14.50 -17.04 14.34
CA GLN A 430 13.61 -18.18 14.56
C GLN A 430 12.17 -17.82 14.24
N LEU A 431 11.47 -18.73 13.57
CA LEU A 431 10.07 -18.54 13.18
C LEU A 431 9.21 -18.19 14.40
N SER A 432 8.48 -17.09 14.29
CA SER A 432 7.45 -16.70 15.25
C SER A 432 6.08 -17.04 14.68
N HIS A 433 5.13 -17.31 15.57
CA HIS A 433 3.87 -17.92 15.20
C HIS A 433 2.67 -17.12 15.71
N MET A 434 1.91 -16.56 14.78
CA MET A 434 0.63 -15.92 15.08
C MET A 434 -0.50 -16.95 14.92
N THR A 435 -1.32 -17.09 15.96
CA THR A 435 -2.42 -18.06 16.00
C THR A 435 -3.73 -17.33 16.22
N LEU A 436 -4.65 -17.46 15.27
CA LEU A 436 -5.98 -16.84 15.33
C LEU A 436 -7.04 -17.94 15.42
N LEU A 437 -7.85 -17.92 16.49
CA LEU A 437 -8.88 -18.94 16.72
C LEU A 437 -10.27 -18.47 16.29
N LEU A 438 -11.21 -19.40 16.26
CA LEU A 438 -12.63 -19.09 16.14
C LEU A 438 -13.21 -18.72 17.50
N TRP A 439 -14.17 -17.80 17.48
CA TRP A 439 -14.82 -17.24 18.65
C TRP A 439 -16.29 -17.66 18.70
N THR A 440 -16.77 -17.87 19.92
CA THR A 440 -18.14 -18.19 20.27
C THR A 440 -19.04 -17.03 19.84
N PRO A 441 -20.17 -17.30 19.18
CA PRO A 441 -21.04 -16.24 18.71
C PRO A 441 -21.70 -15.50 19.87
N LYS A 442 -21.90 -14.18 19.69
CA LYS A 442 -22.67 -13.33 20.62
C LYS A 442 -24.12 -13.80 20.80
N ASN A 443 -24.67 -14.48 19.79
CA ASN A 443 -25.97 -15.15 19.85
C ASN A 443 -25.82 -16.60 19.38
N ALA A 444 -26.28 -17.57 20.18
CA ALA A 444 -26.17 -19.00 19.87
C ALA A 444 -26.84 -19.43 18.53
N SER A 445 -27.67 -18.58 17.93
CA SER A 445 -28.28 -18.81 16.60
C SER A 445 -27.40 -18.36 15.43
N GLN A 446 -26.28 -17.69 15.69
CA GLN A 446 -25.32 -17.21 14.68
C GLN A 446 -24.16 -18.21 14.50
N PRO A 447 -23.49 -18.22 13.34
CA PRO A 447 -22.27 -18.99 13.16
C PRO A 447 -21.15 -18.46 14.07
N LEU A 448 -20.10 -19.27 14.27
CA LEU A 448 -18.88 -18.83 14.96
C LEU A 448 -18.29 -17.57 14.30
N ILE A 449 -17.60 -16.78 15.10
CA ILE A 449 -16.94 -15.55 14.65
C ILE A 449 -15.47 -15.87 14.33
N ASP A 450 -14.95 -15.31 13.25
CA ASP A 450 -13.54 -15.46 12.88
C ASP A 450 -12.79 -14.15 13.20
N CYS A 451 -11.94 -14.17 14.22
CA CYS A 451 -11.18 -12.98 14.65
C CYS A 451 -10.17 -12.49 13.61
N SER A 452 -9.93 -13.27 12.55
CA SER A 452 -9.13 -12.84 11.39
C SER A 452 -9.69 -11.59 10.70
N PHE A 453 -10.95 -11.23 10.95
CA PHE A 453 -11.61 -10.02 10.44
C PHE A 453 -11.74 -8.88 11.48
N ASP A 454 -11.10 -9.03 12.64
CA ASP A 454 -10.97 -8.00 13.67
C ASP A 454 -9.54 -7.47 13.65
N ASN A 455 -9.31 -6.34 12.98
CA ASN A 455 -7.96 -5.78 12.83
C ASN A 455 -7.35 -5.45 14.19
N SER A 456 -8.16 -5.07 15.18
CA SER A 456 -7.64 -4.77 16.51
C SER A 456 -6.98 -5.99 17.18
N ILE A 457 -7.46 -7.20 16.90
CA ILE A 457 -6.87 -8.46 17.38
C ILE A 457 -5.63 -8.82 16.56
N VAL A 458 -5.71 -8.81 15.23
CA VAL A 458 -4.58 -9.22 14.37
C VAL A 458 -3.36 -8.29 14.57
N LEU A 459 -3.59 -6.98 14.69
CA LEU A 459 -2.53 -6.01 14.95
C LEU A 459 -1.99 -6.11 16.37
N HIS A 460 -2.84 -6.44 17.36
CA HIS A 460 -2.41 -6.74 18.72
C HIS A 460 -1.42 -7.92 18.73
N GLU A 461 -1.76 -9.03 18.07
CA GLU A 461 -0.86 -10.19 18.02
C GLU A 461 0.45 -9.88 17.29
N PHE A 462 0.41 -9.11 16.20
CA PHE A 462 1.65 -8.70 15.53
C PHE A 462 2.55 -7.87 16.44
N ALA A 463 1.95 -6.99 17.24
CA ALA A 463 2.66 -6.12 18.16
C ALA A 463 3.29 -6.88 19.35
N HIS A 464 2.79 -8.06 19.73
CA HIS A 464 3.52 -8.98 20.61
C HIS A 464 4.84 -9.46 19.99
N GLY A 465 4.86 -9.67 18.67
CA GLY A 465 6.06 -9.95 17.91
C GLY A 465 7.09 -8.83 18.01
N LEU A 466 6.65 -7.60 17.70
CA LEU A 466 7.47 -6.40 17.84
C LEU A 466 8.00 -6.25 19.28
N THR A 467 7.09 -6.25 20.26
CA THR A 467 7.39 -5.99 21.67
C THR A 467 8.35 -7.02 22.26
N GLY A 468 8.13 -8.29 21.95
CA GLY A 468 9.00 -9.40 22.35
C GLY A 468 10.37 -9.33 21.70
N ARG A 469 10.46 -9.11 20.38
CA ARG A 469 11.76 -9.05 19.67
C ARG A 469 12.61 -7.91 20.16
N MET A 470 12.06 -6.71 20.14
CA MET A 470 12.86 -5.54 20.44
C MET A 470 13.17 -5.44 21.94
N THR A 471 12.34 -6.01 22.83
CA THR A 471 12.63 -6.06 24.28
C THR A 471 13.62 -7.18 24.59
N GLY A 472 14.79 -6.80 25.12
CA GLY A 472 15.94 -7.68 25.27
C GLY A 472 16.86 -7.74 24.06
N GLY A 473 16.57 -7.03 22.96
CA GLY A 473 17.44 -6.94 21.78
C GLY A 473 17.53 -8.25 20.99
N GLY A 474 16.39 -8.72 20.50
CA GLY A 474 16.24 -9.93 19.68
C GLY A 474 16.06 -11.23 20.48
N THR A 475 16.10 -11.17 21.82
CA THR A 475 16.08 -12.40 22.64
C THR A 475 14.69 -12.98 22.86
N ALA A 476 13.63 -12.15 22.78
CA ALA A 476 12.26 -12.54 23.12
C ALA A 476 12.08 -13.07 24.56
N GLN A 477 12.99 -12.74 25.48
CA GLN A 477 13.03 -13.27 26.85
C GLN A 477 12.85 -12.22 27.95
N CYS A 478 12.35 -11.03 27.61
CA CYS A 478 12.38 -9.90 28.53
C CYS A 478 11.01 -9.32 28.93
N LEU A 479 9.92 -10.03 28.61
CA LEU A 479 8.54 -9.67 28.96
C LEU A 479 7.82 -10.85 29.65
N ASN A 480 8.42 -11.47 30.68
CA ASN A 480 7.87 -12.67 31.33
C ASN A 480 7.27 -12.40 32.70
N SER A 481 7.75 -11.39 33.42
CA SER A 481 7.14 -10.97 34.69
C SER A 481 5.74 -10.42 34.43
N VAL A 482 4.82 -10.53 35.39
CA VAL A 482 3.43 -10.06 35.23
C VAL A 482 3.37 -8.59 34.80
N GLU A 483 4.21 -7.74 35.39
CA GLU A 483 4.26 -6.31 35.05
C GLU A 483 4.82 -6.09 33.62
N ALA A 484 5.89 -6.78 33.23
CA ALA A 484 6.48 -6.64 31.91
C ALA A 484 5.60 -7.25 30.80
N ALA A 485 5.09 -8.46 31.01
CA ALA A 485 4.11 -9.13 30.13
C ALA A 485 2.86 -8.26 29.95
N GLY A 486 2.36 -7.67 31.05
CA GLY A 486 1.24 -6.73 30.97
C GLY A 486 1.56 -5.48 30.16
N MET A 487 2.79 -4.94 30.22
CA MET A 487 3.16 -3.88 29.27
C MET A 487 3.20 -4.37 27.82
N GLY A 488 3.58 -5.63 27.57
CA GLY A 488 3.42 -6.31 26.28
C GLY A 488 1.99 -6.20 25.76
N GLU A 489 1.02 -6.65 26.55
CA GLU A 489 -0.42 -6.53 26.26
C GLU A 489 -0.83 -5.08 25.97
N GLY A 490 -0.36 -4.14 26.79
CA GLY A 490 -0.72 -2.73 26.66
C GLY A 490 -0.11 -2.04 25.42
N TRP A 491 1.11 -2.40 25.03
CA TRP A 491 1.71 -1.93 23.78
C TRP A 491 0.98 -2.49 22.56
N SER A 492 0.54 -3.74 22.63
CA SER A 492 -0.21 -4.40 21.57
C SER A 492 -1.57 -3.74 21.33
N ASP A 493 -2.32 -3.45 22.40
CA ASP A 493 -3.56 -2.66 22.32
C ASP A 493 -3.29 -1.22 21.83
N ALA A 494 -2.21 -0.59 22.28
CA ALA A 494 -1.86 0.76 21.85
C ALA A 494 -1.51 0.84 20.36
N PHE A 495 -0.82 -0.16 19.80
CA PHE A 495 -0.49 -0.21 18.38
C PHE A 495 -1.76 -0.29 17.52
N ALA A 496 -2.66 -1.23 17.82
CA ALA A 496 -3.97 -1.31 17.18
C ALA A 496 -4.74 0.01 17.31
N ASN A 497 -4.67 0.64 18.48
CA ASN A 497 -5.32 1.92 18.73
C ASN A 497 -4.78 3.03 17.83
N TRP A 498 -3.47 3.16 17.72
CA TRP A 498 -2.89 4.23 16.93
C TRP A 498 -3.14 4.08 15.45
N VAL A 499 -3.15 2.85 14.93
CA VAL A 499 -3.54 2.58 13.54
C VAL A 499 -4.98 3.03 13.29
N TRP A 500 -5.93 2.62 14.11
CA TRP A 500 -7.34 3.03 13.97
C TRP A 500 -7.55 4.55 14.10
N GLN A 501 -6.85 5.20 15.03
CA GLN A 501 -6.93 6.65 15.22
C GLN A 501 -6.52 7.44 13.97
N THR A 502 -5.70 6.88 13.07
CA THR A 502 -5.29 7.59 11.84
C THR A 502 -6.43 7.85 10.87
N LYS A 503 -7.53 7.08 10.94
CA LYS A 503 -8.76 7.31 10.16
C LYS A 503 -9.67 8.37 10.79
N GLN A 504 -9.51 8.64 12.08
CA GLN A 504 -10.42 9.51 12.84
C GLN A 504 -10.12 10.99 12.62
N THR A 505 -11.18 11.78 12.43
CA THR A 505 -11.09 13.25 12.32
C THR A 505 -10.87 13.91 13.68
N GLU A 506 -11.39 13.31 14.74
CA GLU A 506 -11.24 13.70 16.14
C GLU A 506 -10.57 12.58 16.94
N PHE A 507 -10.04 12.88 18.13
CA PHE A 507 -9.38 11.85 18.94
C PHE A 507 -10.46 11.11 19.73
N MET A 508 -10.62 9.83 19.43
CA MET A 508 -11.78 9.05 19.87
C MET A 508 -11.42 8.10 21.01
N ASP A 509 -12.38 7.80 21.88
CA ASP A 509 -12.27 6.65 22.77
C ASP A 509 -12.25 5.35 21.93
N MET A 510 -11.55 4.32 22.40
CA MET A 510 -11.43 3.07 21.66
C MET A 510 -11.61 1.83 22.53
N THR A 511 -12.28 0.84 21.95
CA THR A 511 -12.42 -0.53 22.44
C THR A 511 -11.64 -1.49 21.53
N VAL A 512 -11.32 -2.67 22.04
CA VAL A 512 -10.54 -3.72 21.35
C VAL A 512 -11.36 -4.99 21.28
N GLY A 513 -11.28 -5.72 20.16
CA GLY A 513 -11.99 -6.97 19.94
C GLY A 513 -13.49 -6.79 19.79
N ASP A 514 -13.95 -5.69 19.20
CA ASP A 514 -15.39 -5.38 19.12
C ASP A 514 -16.17 -6.37 18.29
N TYR A 515 -15.55 -6.92 17.23
CA TYR A 515 -16.21 -7.86 16.35
C TYR A 515 -16.25 -9.25 16.99
N ALA A 516 -15.10 -9.74 17.46
CA ALA A 516 -14.95 -11.09 18.03
C ALA A 516 -15.41 -11.22 19.49
N GLY A 517 -15.19 -10.18 20.29
CA GLY A 517 -15.44 -10.14 21.73
C GLY A 517 -16.91 -10.08 22.11
N ASP A 518 -17.19 -9.62 23.33
CA ASP A 518 -18.54 -9.74 23.88
C ASP A 518 -19.51 -8.64 23.37
N SER A 519 -20.77 -8.73 23.80
CA SER A 519 -21.82 -7.77 23.42
C SER A 519 -21.77 -6.44 24.18
N LYS A 520 -20.80 -6.25 25.10
CA LYS A 520 -20.71 -5.13 26.04
C LYS A 520 -19.64 -4.10 25.66
N GLY A 521 -19.00 -4.24 24.50
CA GLY A 521 -18.07 -3.24 23.96
C GLY A 521 -16.61 -3.66 23.96
N GLY A 522 -16.33 -4.91 23.56
CA GLY A 522 -14.97 -5.42 23.36
C GLY A 522 -14.56 -6.47 24.40
N ILE A 523 -13.25 -6.67 24.54
CA ILE A 523 -12.66 -7.70 25.44
C ILE A 523 -11.94 -7.13 26.67
N ARG A 524 -11.89 -5.80 26.80
CA ARG A 524 -11.24 -5.09 27.92
C ARG A 524 -12.29 -4.54 28.89
N THR A 525 -11.90 -4.27 30.13
CA THR A 525 -12.78 -3.81 31.21
C THR A 525 -13.41 -2.45 30.92
N PHE A 526 -12.64 -1.52 30.34
CA PHE A 526 -13.11 -0.20 29.94
C PHE A 526 -12.60 0.19 28.54
N PRO A 527 -13.34 1.03 27.80
CA PRO A 527 -12.77 1.72 26.65
C PRO A 527 -11.53 2.54 27.07
N TYR A 528 -10.52 2.58 26.21
CA TYR A 528 -9.42 3.53 26.35
C TYR A 528 -9.96 4.94 26.10
N SER A 529 -9.79 5.82 27.09
CA SER A 529 -10.45 7.13 27.09
C SER A 529 -9.65 8.17 27.86
N THR A 530 -9.65 9.41 27.38
CA THR A 530 -9.12 10.54 28.17
C THR A 530 -10.04 10.96 29.32
N ASN A 531 -11.27 10.44 29.36
CA ASN A 531 -12.23 10.71 30.43
C ASN A 531 -12.08 9.70 31.58
N LYS A 532 -11.71 10.18 32.77
CA LYS A 532 -11.55 9.36 33.99
C LYS A 532 -12.82 8.69 34.49
N THR A 533 -14.00 9.14 34.06
CA THR A 533 -15.27 8.47 34.37
C THR A 533 -15.49 7.27 33.47
N THR A 534 -15.07 7.35 32.19
CA THR A 534 -15.15 6.23 31.25
C THR A 534 -14.09 5.18 31.58
N ASN A 535 -12.86 5.60 31.84
CA ASN A 535 -11.76 4.72 32.23
C ASN A 535 -11.10 5.22 33.53
N PRO A 536 -11.42 4.62 34.69
CA PRO A 536 -10.93 5.06 35.98
C PRO A 536 -9.57 4.47 36.38
N HIS A 537 -8.91 3.67 35.53
CA HIS A 537 -7.68 2.97 35.88
C HIS A 537 -6.56 3.91 36.36
N THR A 538 -5.82 3.44 37.36
CA THR A 538 -4.66 4.10 37.95
C THR A 538 -3.51 3.14 38.20
N PHE A 539 -2.29 3.67 38.20
CA PHE A 539 -1.06 2.91 38.47
C PHE A 539 -1.09 2.13 39.79
N SER A 540 -1.82 2.60 40.81
CA SER A 540 -1.87 1.91 42.10
C SER A 540 -2.62 0.58 42.10
N GLU A 541 -3.42 0.31 41.07
CA GLU A 541 -4.15 -0.95 40.94
C GLU A 541 -3.21 -2.11 40.64
N LEU A 542 -2.02 -1.87 40.04
CA LEU A 542 -1.04 -2.92 39.72
C LEU A 542 -0.67 -3.81 40.92
N LYS A 543 -0.73 -3.26 42.15
CA LYS A 543 -0.40 -4.01 43.36
C LYS A 543 -1.32 -5.22 43.63
N ASP A 544 -2.52 -5.21 43.04
CA ASP A 544 -3.59 -6.19 43.27
C ASP A 544 -3.86 -7.04 42.01
N LEU A 545 -3.08 -6.85 40.93
CA LEU A 545 -3.26 -7.55 39.65
C LEU A 545 -2.19 -8.63 39.45
N GLU A 546 -2.63 -9.82 39.04
CA GLU A 546 -1.77 -10.98 38.80
C GLU A 546 -1.85 -11.49 37.34
N GLU A 547 -2.66 -10.84 36.51
CA GLU A 547 -2.99 -11.28 35.15
C GLU A 547 -2.50 -10.22 34.13
N PRO A 548 -1.72 -10.61 33.11
CA PRO A 548 -1.11 -9.67 32.16
C PRO A 548 -2.09 -8.77 31.42
N HIS A 549 -3.25 -9.27 30.94
CA HIS A 549 -4.19 -8.44 30.20
C HIS A 549 -4.75 -7.31 31.08
N ALA A 550 -5.12 -7.61 32.33
CA ALA A 550 -5.59 -6.61 33.30
C ALA A 550 -4.51 -5.56 33.63
N VAL A 551 -3.24 -5.95 33.71
CA VAL A 551 -2.12 -5.01 33.83
C VAL A 551 -1.97 -4.18 32.56
N GLY A 552 -2.12 -4.80 31.40
CA GLY A 552 -2.01 -4.17 30.09
C GLY A 552 -3.04 -3.10 29.83
N GLU A 553 -4.27 -3.26 30.32
CA GLU A 553 -5.30 -2.21 30.26
C GLU A 553 -4.82 -0.89 30.87
N ILE A 554 -4.06 -0.94 31.97
CA ILE A 554 -3.52 0.25 32.64
C ILE A 554 -2.40 0.88 31.80
N TRP A 555 -1.53 0.07 31.18
CA TRP A 555 -0.45 0.56 30.33
C TRP A 555 -0.99 1.18 29.04
N ALA A 556 -1.87 0.48 28.32
CA ALA A 556 -2.54 0.99 27.12
C ALA A 556 -3.32 2.27 27.41
N GLN A 557 -4.00 2.37 28.55
CA GLN A 557 -4.67 3.58 29.00
C GLN A 557 -3.67 4.73 29.23
N ALA A 558 -2.47 4.46 29.77
CA ALA A 558 -1.40 5.47 29.86
C ALA A 558 -0.99 5.98 28.48
N LEU A 559 -0.77 5.05 27.53
CA LEU A 559 -0.33 5.34 26.17
C LEU A 559 -1.41 6.06 25.34
N HIS A 560 -2.69 5.76 25.57
CA HIS A 560 -3.81 6.48 24.99
C HIS A 560 -3.80 7.95 25.42
N ASN A 561 -3.60 8.22 26.72
CA ASN A 561 -3.49 9.59 27.24
C ASN A 561 -2.25 10.32 26.71
N VAL A 562 -1.10 9.63 26.60
CA VAL A 562 0.10 10.21 25.97
C VAL A 562 -0.20 10.57 24.51
N HIS A 563 -0.80 9.67 23.73
CA HIS A 563 -1.13 9.94 22.33
C HIS A 563 -2.12 11.10 22.20
N ALA A 564 -3.16 11.16 23.04
CA ALA A 564 -4.12 12.25 23.05
C ALA A 564 -3.43 13.60 23.26
N ASN A 565 -2.53 13.70 24.24
CA ASN A 565 -1.78 14.93 24.51
C ASN A 565 -0.86 15.31 23.35
N LEU A 566 -0.19 14.33 22.73
CA LEU A 566 0.66 14.59 21.56
C LEU A 566 -0.15 15.08 20.36
N VAL A 567 -1.33 14.50 20.12
CA VAL A 567 -2.22 14.95 19.03
C VAL A 567 -2.81 16.33 19.33
N HIS A 568 -3.17 16.60 20.58
CA HIS A 568 -3.66 17.91 21.00
C HIS A 568 -2.62 19.01 20.80
N ASP A 569 -1.38 18.78 21.27
CA ASP A 569 -0.34 19.81 21.28
C ASP A 569 0.37 19.99 19.93
N PHE A 570 0.49 18.91 19.13
CA PHE A 570 1.30 18.89 17.90
C PHE A 570 0.51 18.54 16.63
N GLY A 571 -0.78 18.23 16.76
CA GLY A 571 -1.63 17.84 15.64
C GLY A 571 -1.44 16.40 15.18
N ARG A 572 -2.20 16.05 14.13
CA ARG A 572 -2.13 14.75 13.47
C ARG A 572 -1.16 14.80 12.29
N ALA A 573 -0.43 13.71 12.07
CA ALA A 573 0.37 13.54 10.87
C ALA A 573 -0.49 12.81 9.82
N HIS A 574 -0.83 13.49 8.72
CA HIS A 574 -1.66 12.93 7.64
C HIS A 574 -0.95 11.83 6.85
N ASP A 575 0.37 11.77 6.94
CA ASP A 575 1.23 10.77 6.32
C ASP A 575 1.73 9.71 7.32
N ALA A 576 1.11 9.58 8.50
CA ALA A 576 1.58 8.68 9.56
C ALA A 576 1.75 7.22 9.10
N LEU A 577 1.04 6.78 8.07
CA LEU A 577 1.14 5.42 7.52
C LEU A 577 2.19 5.27 6.41
N THR A 578 2.61 6.36 5.77
CA THR A 578 3.41 6.33 4.54
C THR A 578 4.71 7.12 4.64
N ASN A 579 4.95 7.81 5.76
CA ASN A 579 6.08 8.71 5.93
C ASN A 579 7.42 7.95 5.89
N ARG A 580 8.21 8.23 4.85
CA ARG A 580 9.54 7.64 4.59
C ARG A 580 10.69 8.30 5.37
N THR A 581 10.45 9.44 6.01
CA THR A 581 11.51 10.31 6.56
C THR A 581 11.89 9.99 8.00
N ALA A 582 11.21 9.03 8.62
CA ALA A 582 11.52 8.60 9.97
C ALA A 582 12.76 7.67 9.98
N THR A 583 13.94 8.19 9.65
CA THR A 583 15.19 7.46 9.93
C THR A 583 15.28 7.19 11.43
N THR A 584 15.36 5.93 11.83
CA THR A 584 15.54 5.52 13.22
C THR A 584 17.00 5.31 13.53
N ASP A 585 17.59 6.27 14.23
CA ASP A 585 18.97 6.18 14.71
C ASP A 585 19.07 5.87 16.21
N THR A 586 17.99 5.42 16.86
CA THR A 586 18.02 5.22 18.32
C THR A 586 17.76 3.76 18.69
N PRO A 587 18.78 3.04 19.19
CA PRO A 587 18.56 1.81 19.92
C PRO A 587 17.63 2.11 21.10
N SER A 588 16.76 1.17 21.36
CA SER A 588 15.88 1.25 22.50
C SER A 588 16.64 1.17 23.83
N SER A 589 15.99 1.56 24.93
CA SER A 589 16.68 1.95 26.18
C SER A 589 16.12 1.35 27.47
N CYS A 590 15.09 0.51 27.40
CA CYS A 590 14.51 -0.11 28.59
C CYS A 590 15.29 -1.37 29.02
N PRO A 591 15.39 -1.66 30.33
CA PRO A 591 15.99 -2.90 30.82
C PRO A 591 15.14 -4.12 30.45
N CYS A 592 15.75 -5.32 30.53
CA CYS A 592 15.01 -6.58 30.50
C CYS A 592 14.11 -6.70 31.73
N GLU A 593 12.89 -7.22 31.57
CA GLU A 593 11.84 -7.23 32.60
C GLU A 593 11.56 -5.83 33.17
N PRO A 594 11.20 -4.85 32.31
CA PRO A 594 10.99 -3.49 32.76
C PRO A 594 9.77 -3.37 33.70
N THR A 595 9.83 -2.41 34.62
CA THR A 595 8.64 -1.93 35.33
C THR A 595 7.95 -0.80 34.55
N PHE A 596 6.72 -0.44 34.91
CA PHE A 596 6.01 0.73 34.37
C PHE A 596 6.82 2.01 34.54
N LEU A 597 7.58 2.13 35.63
CA LEU A 597 8.46 3.28 35.87
C LEU A 597 9.64 3.30 34.91
N ASP A 598 10.23 2.13 34.62
CA ASP A 598 11.32 2.00 33.65
C ASP A 598 10.82 2.33 32.25
N ALA A 599 9.69 1.74 31.84
CA ALA A 599 9.05 1.99 30.56
C ALA A 599 8.68 3.47 30.37
N ARG A 600 8.04 4.11 31.36
CA ARG A 600 7.78 5.56 31.33
C ARG A 600 9.06 6.38 31.14
N ASN A 601 10.10 6.04 31.89
CA ASN A 601 11.36 6.77 31.81
C ASN A 601 12.04 6.59 30.46
N ALA A 602 11.93 5.40 29.84
CA ALA A 602 12.33 5.22 28.46
C ALA A 602 11.52 6.14 27.54
N TRP A 603 10.19 6.20 27.67
CA TRP A 603 9.33 7.13 26.90
C TRP A 603 9.85 8.57 26.86
N ILE A 604 10.32 9.06 28.01
CA ILE A 604 10.94 10.37 28.15
C ILE A 604 12.33 10.44 27.49
N LEU A 605 13.12 9.38 27.62
CA LEU A 605 14.46 9.30 27.04
C LEU A 605 14.44 9.26 25.52
N ALA A 606 13.55 8.51 24.85
CA ALA A 606 13.56 8.54 23.39
C ALA A 606 12.96 9.83 22.81
N ASP A 607 12.04 10.51 23.52
CA ASP A 607 11.72 11.90 23.18
C ASP A 607 12.96 12.80 23.25
N LYS A 608 13.79 12.61 24.29
CA LYS A 608 15.07 13.33 24.41
C LYS A 608 16.03 13.00 23.26
N ASN A 609 16.19 11.74 22.90
CA ASN A 609 17.15 11.33 21.88
C ASN A 609 16.71 11.74 20.47
N ARG A 610 15.42 11.61 20.16
CA ARG A 610 14.90 11.81 18.81
C ARG A 610 14.45 13.25 18.53
N TYR A 611 13.93 13.93 19.56
CA TYR A 611 13.30 15.24 19.41
C TYR A 611 13.85 16.28 20.39
N ASP A 612 15.04 16.04 20.95
CA ASP A 612 15.70 16.90 21.94
C ASP A 612 14.86 17.18 23.21
N GLY A 613 13.80 16.42 23.43
CA GLY A 613 12.88 16.57 24.56
C GLY A 613 11.72 17.52 24.29
N ALA A 614 11.39 17.78 23.02
CA ALA A 614 10.34 18.72 22.61
C ALA A 614 8.94 18.37 23.13
N HIS A 615 8.64 17.08 23.37
CA HIS A 615 7.31 16.61 23.74
C HIS A 615 7.20 16.22 25.22
N LEU A 616 8.26 16.46 25.99
CA LEU A 616 8.43 15.99 27.35
C LEU A 616 7.24 16.28 28.28
N CYS A 617 6.67 17.49 28.21
CA CYS A 617 5.59 17.87 29.12
C CYS A 617 4.26 17.19 28.77
N SER A 618 3.97 16.99 27.49
CA SER A 618 2.79 16.25 27.00
C SER A 618 2.87 14.78 27.39
N ILE A 619 4.06 14.17 27.27
CA ILE A 619 4.35 12.80 27.71
C ILE A 619 4.17 12.67 29.23
N TRP A 620 4.77 13.56 30.02
CA TRP A 620 4.61 13.55 31.48
C TRP A 620 3.16 13.73 31.90
N ALA A 621 2.41 14.62 31.24
CA ALA A 621 0.99 14.84 31.53
C ALA A 621 0.16 13.58 31.26
N GLY A 622 0.47 12.82 30.19
CA GLY A 622 -0.24 11.58 29.86
C GLY A 622 -0.05 10.51 30.93
N PHE A 623 1.20 10.26 31.33
CA PHE A 623 1.49 9.33 32.42
C PHE A 623 0.97 9.81 33.78
N ALA A 624 1.08 11.11 34.07
CA ALA A 624 0.53 11.68 35.30
C ALA A 624 -0.99 11.54 35.37
N HIS A 625 -1.71 11.48 34.24
CA HIS A 625 -3.18 11.32 34.20
C HIS A 625 -3.64 10.07 34.98
N ILE A 626 -2.93 8.96 34.83
CA ILE A 626 -3.24 7.68 35.49
C ILE A 626 -2.45 7.45 36.79
N GLY A 627 -1.77 8.48 37.30
CA GLY A 627 -0.98 8.36 38.54
C GLY A 627 0.45 7.82 38.34
N LEU A 628 0.93 7.69 37.11
CA LEU A 628 2.32 7.34 36.79
C LEU A 628 3.23 8.56 36.62
N GLY A 629 2.89 9.69 37.24
CA GLY A 629 3.60 10.95 37.16
C GLY A 629 4.85 11.05 38.05
N PHE A 630 5.38 12.27 38.16
CA PHE A 630 6.63 12.58 38.86
C PHE A 630 6.55 12.31 40.37
N GLY A 631 7.23 11.26 40.80
CA GLY A 631 7.25 10.79 42.18
C GLY A 631 6.35 9.58 42.45
N ALA A 632 5.79 8.95 41.42
CA ALA A 632 5.27 7.59 41.55
C ALA A 632 6.42 6.65 41.97
N THR A 633 6.12 5.65 42.82
CA THR A 633 7.15 4.82 43.46
C THR A 633 6.99 3.33 43.11
N PRO A 634 8.04 2.51 43.21
CA PRO A 634 7.97 1.06 42.98
C PRO A 634 6.95 0.32 43.86
N ALA A 635 6.53 0.89 44.99
CA ALA A 635 5.45 0.36 45.81
C ALA A 635 4.03 0.72 45.28
N PHE A 636 3.89 0.90 43.95
CA PHE A 636 2.64 1.25 43.26
C PHE A 636 1.88 2.44 43.86
N LYS A 637 2.62 3.46 44.32
CA LYS A 637 2.01 4.69 44.82
C LYS A 637 1.80 5.67 43.68
N ASN A 638 0.55 6.08 43.48
CA ASN A 638 0.20 7.10 42.50
C ASN A 638 0.92 8.43 42.77
N SER A 639 1.35 9.07 41.69
CA SER A 639 1.64 10.49 41.65
C SER A 639 1.03 11.12 40.40
N PHE A 640 0.16 12.11 40.59
CA PHE A 640 -0.45 12.85 39.49
C PHE A 640 0.32 14.14 39.14
N ARG A 641 1.56 14.26 39.62
CA ARG A 641 2.39 15.45 39.41
C ARG A 641 3.16 15.34 38.09
N VAL A 642 3.47 16.48 37.49
CA VAL A 642 4.46 16.59 36.42
C VAL A 642 5.73 17.27 36.94
N PRO A 643 6.89 17.15 36.28
CA PRO A 643 8.09 17.88 36.68
C PRO A 643 7.85 19.38 36.76
N LYS A 644 8.53 20.09 37.67
CA LYS A 644 8.32 21.53 37.91
C LYS A 644 8.35 22.39 36.65
N LYS A 645 9.23 22.06 35.69
CA LYS A 645 9.33 22.79 34.40
C LYS A 645 8.09 22.63 33.51
N CYS A 646 7.32 21.57 33.71
CA CYS A 646 6.04 21.31 33.05
C CYS A 646 4.84 21.81 33.88
N SER A 647 5.07 22.31 35.11
CA SER A 647 4.02 22.83 36.00
C SER A 647 3.89 24.37 35.94
N ALA A 648 4.61 25.05 35.04
CA ALA A 648 4.52 26.50 34.93
C ALA A 648 3.08 26.90 34.52
N PRO A 649 2.46 27.90 35.16
CA PRO A 649 1.19 28.42 34.69
C PRO A 649 1.36 28.91 33.25
N ALA A 650 0.39 28.62 32.39
CA ALA A 650 0.34 29.18 31.05
C ALA A 650 0.63 30.70 31.15
N PRO A 651 1.49 31.28 30.29
CA PRO A 651 1.75 32.70 30.35
C PRO A 651 0.42 33.45 30.27
N ALA A 652 0.22 34.44 31.16
CA ALA A 652 -1.00 35.23 31.28
C ALA A 652 -1.32 36.09 30.04
N ASP A 653 -0.55 35.91 28.97
CA ASP A 653 -0.65 36.62 27.71
C ASP A 653 -0.61 35.60 26.56
N PRO A 654 -1.76 35.31 25.93
CA PRO A 654 -1.83 34.47 24.73
C PRO A 654 -0.99 34.99 23.55
N SER A 655 -0.53 36.25 23.59
CA SER A 655 0.29 36.85 22.52
C SER A 655 1.80 36.59 22.65
N LEU A 656 2.26 36.04 23.78
CA LEU A 656 3.68 35.73 24.02
C LEU A 656 4.04 34.25 23.85
N ALA A 657 3.07 33.39 23.57
CA ALA A 657 3.31 32.03 23.10
C ALA A 657 3.60 32.02 21.59
N THR A 658 4.67 32.71 21.16
CA THR A 658 5.18 32.50 19.80
C THR A 658 5.93 31.17 19.77
N PRO A 659 5.52 30.19 18.94
CA PRO A 659 6.36 29.03 18.69
C PRO A 659 7.65 29.54 18.04
N SER A 660 8.81 29.18 18.62
CA SER A 660 10.07 29.34 17.91
C SER A 660 10.00 28.40 16.70
N PRO A 661 10.01 28.91 15.45
CA PRO A 661 10.00 28.03 14.30
C PRO A 661 11.36 27.36 14.22
N ALA A 662 11.41 26.06 14.50
CA ALA A 662 12.44 25.22 13.90
C ALA A 662 12.30 25.42 12.39
N LYS A 663 13.38 25.92 11.76
CA LYS A 663 13.43 26.15 10.31
C LYS A 663 13.29 24.81 9.58
N HIS A 664 12.07 24.40 9.30
CA HIS A 664 11.73 23.57 8.16
C HIS A 664 10.61 24.32 7.43
N GLN A 665 10.96 24.89 6.27
CA GLN A 665 9.97 25.51 5.40
C GLN A 665 9.09 24.39 4.83
N ILE A 666 7.92 24.21 5.43
CA ILE A 666 6.81 23.50 4.80
C ILE A 666 5.86 24.59 4.32
N ALA A 667 5.74 24.73 3.01
CA ALA A 667 4.78 25.61 2.39
C ALA A 667 3.37 25.12 2.74
N ALA A 668 2.64 25.91 3.53
CA ALA A 668 1.24 25.65 3.86
C ALA A 668 0.40 25.73 2.57
N VAL A 669 -0.20 24.59 2.18
CA VAL A 669 -1.29 24.56 1.20
C VAL A 669 -2.59 24.73 1.98
N GLN A 670 -3.25 25.88 1.84
CA GLN A 670 -4.59 26.09 2.38
C GLN A 670 -5.60 25.16 1.68
N GLN A 671 -6.38 24.42 2.48
CA GLN A 671 -7.56 23.72 2.01
C GLN A 671 -8.61 24.72 1.50
N PRO A 672 -9.26 24.48 0.33
CA PRO A 672 -10.54 25.08 0.03
C PRO A 672 -11.65 24.31 0.76
N ALA A 673 -12.66 25.08 1.21
CA ALA A 673 -13.83 24.63 1.94
C ALA A 673 -14.63 23.52 1.23
N ALA A 674 -15.27 22.70 2.06
CA ALA A 674 -16.29 21.73 1.68
C ALA A 674 -17.48 22.42 1.01
N ASP A 675 -17.92 21.87 -0.12
CA ASP A 675 -19.33 21.56 -0.40
C ASP A 675 -19.42 20.69 -1.68
N ASP A 676 -20.58 20.05 -1.83
CA ASP A 676 -21.02 19.08 -2.84
C ASP A 676 -20.49 17.63 -2.70
N GLN A 677 -21.15 16.94 -1.77
CA GLN A 677 -21.51 15.52 -1.92
C GLN A 677 -22.10 15.26 -3.32
N PHE A 678 -21.76 14.15 -3.98
CA PHE A 678 -22.74 13.16 -4.47
C PHE A 678 -22.06 11.86 -4.93
N VAL A 679 -22.61 10.78 -4.37
CA VAL A 679 -22.46 9.36 -4.70
C VAL A 679 -23.12 9.07 -6.07
N VAL A 680 -22.70 8.01 -6.79
CA VAL A 680 -23.56 6.89 -7.26
C VAL A 680 -22.91 6.04 -8.39
N TYR A 681 -23.02 4.74 -8.16
CA TYR A 681 -22.88 3.55 -9.01
C TYR A 681 -23.41 3.65 -10.46
N HIS A 682 -23.02 2.71 -11.35
CA HIS A 682 -23.95 1.73 -11.97
C HIS A 682 -23.39 0.89 -13.15
N ARG A 683 -23.82 -0.38 -13.19
CA ARG A 683 -24.46 -1.07 -14.35
C ARG A 683 -25.80 -1.66 -13.84
N PRO A 684 -26.80 -2.13 -14.64
CA PRO A 684 -27.08 -2.02 -16.09
C PRO A 684 -28.53 -1.52 -16.48
N LYS A 685 -28.68 -1.12 -17.76
CA LYS A 685 -29.86 -1.02 -18.69
C LYS A 685 -31.22 -0.30 -18.33
N VAL A 686 -31.40 0.86 -19.00
CA VAL A 686 -32.52 1.43 -19.83
C VAL A 686 -34.01 1.41 -19.37
N LEU A 687 -34.61 2.60 -19.17
CA LEU A 687 -35.65 3.27 -20.01
C LEU A 687 -36.02 4.68 -19.46
N PRO A 688 -36.45 5.65 -20.30
CA PRO A 688 -36.45 7.09 -19.99
C PRO A 688 -37.85 7.66 -19.67
N LEU A 689 -37.92 8.77 -18.91
CA LEU A 689 -39.07 9.70 -18.93
C LEU A 689 -38.69 11.11 -18.42
N ALA A 690 -38.86 12.07 -19.35
CA ALA A 690 -39.09 13.52 -19.25
C ALA A 690 -39.96 13.96 -18.04
N TRP A 691 -39.93 15.15 -17.41
CA TRP A 691 -39.69 16.58 -17.72
C TRP A 691 -39.79 17.36 -16.34
N PRO A 692 -39.85 18.71 -16.24
CA PRO A 692 -38.92 19.79 -16.55
C PRO A 692 -38.58 20.67 -15.29
N VAL A 693 -37.55 21.52 -15.36
CA VAL A 693 -37.33 22.68 -14.46
C VAL A 693 -38.04 23.93 -15.07
N PRO A 694 -38.16 25.13 -14.46
CA PRO A 694 -37.98 25.59 -13.06
C PRO A 694 -39.08 26.60 -12.58
N ASN A 695 -39.10 26.96 -11.29
CA ASN A 695 -38.92 28.34 -10.77
C ASN A 695 -39.49 28.57 -9.36
N ALA A 696 -38.77 29.47 -8.65
CA ALA A 696 -38.99 30.10 -7.34
C ALA A 696 -38.40 29.37 -6.12
#